data_AF-Q6YU98-F1
#
_entry.id   AF-Q6YU98-F1
#
_cell.length_a   1.000
_cell.length_b   1.000
_cell.length_c   1.000
_cell.angle_alpha   90.00
_cell.angle_beta   90.00
_cell.angle_gamma   90.00
#
_symmetry.space_group_name_H-M   'P 1'
#
loop_
_entity.id
_entity.type
_entity.pdbx_description
1 polymer ?
#
loop_
_entity_poly.entity_id
_entity_poly.type
_entity_poly.pdbx_seq_one_letter_code
_entity_poly.pdbx_strand_id
1 'polypeptide(L)'
;MRKRDLGILLLAAFAVFFSLQHDGDLSFREAWYHLSDADYPIKHDADRLPSPLVADLNGDGKPEVLIPTHDAKIQVLQPHPRPSPDDASFHDARLMADVSLLPSNVRLSSGRRPVAMAVGTVDRHYAHAPSPSKQLLVVVTSGWSVMCFDHNLKKLWEANLQDDFPHAAHHREVAISITNYTLKHGDAGLVIVGGRMEMQHHSAELFDEFMVSEHNREEHRRSASEKQASETGNTDLRHFALYAFAGRTGELRWSRKNENIPSQPSDASVLIPQHNYKLDAHALNSRHPGQFECREFRESVLGVMPHHWDRREDTFLQLAHFRRHKRKALKKTPGKAVVNNVHKPSEHNPPGKDVSNRLANVIGKAADMANSNKIKKSQRTLYVPTITNYTQVWWVPNVVVAHEKEGIEAVHLASGRTICKLHLTEGGLHADINGDGVLDHVQVVGANGIEQTVVSGSMEVLKPCWAVATSGVPVREQLFNVSICHYNNFNLFHHGDFSRSFGRTFDTTGLEVATPILLQRDDGHKHRRGSHGDIIFLTSRGEVTSYSPGLLGHDAIWRWQLSTGATWSNLPSPSGMMENIVVPTLKAFSLRAYDPKQVIIAGGDLEAVVISPSGGLLASIELPAPPTHALVLEDFNGDGLTDIILVTSGGVYGFVQTRHPGALFFSTLVGCLIVVIGVIFVSLHLNSSNSGKPRASTDYR
;
A
#
# COMPACT_ATOMS: atom_id res chain seq x y z
N MET A 1 -14.80 48.66 -26.87
CA MET A 1 -13.36 48.28 -26.86
C MET A 1 -12.77 48.53 -28.23
N ARG A 2 -11.62 49.21 -28.32
CA ARG A 2 -10.85 49.23 -29.57
C ARG A 2 -10.30 47.82 -29.81
N LYS A 3 -10.09 47.41 -31.09
CA LYS A 3 -9.48 46.11 -31.44
C LYS A 3 -8.20 45.81 -30.63
N ARG A 4 -7.46 46.87 -30.24
CA ARG A 4 -6.27 46.80 -29.38
C ARG A 4 -6.57 46.35 -27.94
N ASP A 5 -7.61 46.90 -27.31
CA ASP A 5 -7.96 46.57 -25.92
C ASP A 5 -8.39 45.10 -25.80
N LEU A 6 -9.06 44.59 -26.85
CA LEU A 6 -9.42 43.17 -26.96
C LEU A 6 -8.18 42.26 -27.05
N GLY A 7 -7.17 42.64 -27.84
CA GLY A 7 -5.95 41.84 -28.00
C GLY A 7 -5.14 41.70 -26.70
N ILE A 8 -5.03 42.79 -25.93
CA ILE A 8 -4.35 42.78 -24.62
C ILE A 8 -5.10 41.89 -23.63
N LEU A 9 -6.44 41.99 -23.60
CA LEU A 9 -7.27 41.18 -22.71
C LEU A 9 -7.15 39.68 -23.06
N LEU A 10 -7.08 39.34 -24.35
CA LEU A 10 -6.91 37.96 -24.81
C LEU A 10 -5.52 37.41 -24.44
N LEU A 11 -4.47 38.21 -24.55
CA LEU A 11 -3.10 37.82 -24.16
C LEU A 11 -3.01 37.62 -22.64
N ALA A 12 -3.60 38.53 -21.85
CA ALA A 12 -3.70 38.37 -20.40
C ALA A 12 -4.53 37.14 -19.99
N ALA A 13 -5.62 36.84 -20.71
CA ALA A 13 -6.42 35.65 -20.47
C ALA A 13 -5.63 34.36 -20.79
N PHE A 14 -4.91 34.33 -21.92
CA PHE A 14 -4.04 33.21 -22.29
C PHE A 14 -2.90 33.02 -21.28
N ALA A 15 -2.36 34.12 -20.74
CA ALA A 15 -1.34 34.11 -19.70
C ALA A 15 -1.82 33.51 -18.39
N VAL A 16 -2.97 33.98 -17.90
CA VAL A 16 -3.61 33.44 -16.70
C VAL A 16 -3.93 31.97 -16.92
N PHE A 17 -4.47 31.61 -18.08
CA PHE A 17 -4.73 30.21 -18.44
C PHE A 17 -3.45 29.35 -18.44
N PHE A 18 -2.37 29.81 -19.06
CA PHE A 18 -1.11 29.06 -19.13
C PHE A 18 -0.45 28.92 -17.75
N SER A 19 -0.48 29.98 -16.93
CA SER A 19 0.02 29.96 -15.56
C SER A 19 -0.83 29.08 -14.63
N LEU A 20 -2.13 28.97 -14.87
CA LEU A 20 -3.02 28.04 -14.15
C LEU A 20 -2.83 26.59 -14.62
N GLN A 21 -2.39 26.38 -15.86
CA GLN A 21 -2.12 25.04 -16.41
C GLN A 21 -0.77 24.46 -15.98
N HIS A 22 0.22 25.29 -15.70
CA HIS A 22 1.52 24.84 -15.21
C HIS A 22 1.50 24.87 -13.69
N ASP A 23 1.27 23.70 -13.08
CA ASP A 23 1.55 23.47 -11.66
C ASP A 23 2.98 23.96 -11.39
N GLY A 24 3.17 24.90 -10.46
CA GLY A 24 4.50 25.38 -10.08
C GLY A 24 5.12 24.52 -9.00
N ASP A 25 5.85 25.15 -8.07
CA ASP A 25 6.61 24.43 -7.05
C ASP A 25 5.69 23.73 -6.04
N LEU A 26 6.12 22.54 -5.63
CA LEU A 26 5.50 21.72 -4.60
C LEU A 26 6.25 21.96 -3.29
N SER A 27 5.54 22.21 -2.21
CA SER A 27 6.14 22.26 -0.87
C SER A 27 5.18 21.77 0.19
N PHE A 28 5.70 21.26 1.30
CA PHE A 28 4.91 20.80 2.42
C PHE A 28 5.09 21.79 3.57
N ARG A 29 3.97 22.24 4.16
CA ARG A 29 3.98 23.18 5.28
C ARG A 29 3.53 22.50 6.55
N GLU A 30 4.18 22.85 7.66
CA GLU A 30 3.73 22.51 9.00
C GLU A 30 2.29 22.98 9.21
N ALA A 31 1.42 22.09 9.68
CA ALA A 31 0.01 22.40 9.87
C ALA A 31 -0.43 22.16 11.32
N TRP A 32 -0.17 20.97 11.84
CA TRP A 32 -0.60 20.62 13.20
C TRP A 32 0.30 19.60 13.88
N TYR A 33 0.24 19.56 15.21
CA TYR A 33 0.88 18.54 16.02
C TYR A 33 -0.06 18.06 17.13
N HIS A 34 0.19 16.87 17.65
CA HIS A 34 -0.47 16.33 18.82
C HIS A 34 0.56 15.56 19.65
N LEU A 35 0.88 16.06 20.84
CA LEU A 35 1.90 15.47 21.72
C LEU A 35 1.33 14.29 22.50
N SER A 36 2.17 13.29 22.73
CA SER A 36 1.85 12.20 23.64
C SER A 36 2.02 12.64 25.09
N ASP A 37 1.09 12.30 25.97
CA ASP A 37 1.12 12.67 27.40
C ASP A 37 2.34 12.10 28.16
N ALA A 38 2.94 11.01 27.65
CA ALA A 38 4.14 10.41 28.22
C ALA A 38 5.00 9.77 27.13
N ASP A 39 6.32 9.91 27.25
CA ASP A 39 7.29 9.18 26.45
C ASP A 39 7.25 7.70 26.85
N TYR A 40 6.57 6.89 26.04
CA TYR A 40 6.65 5.43 26.15
C TYR A 40 7.73 4.94 25.20
N PRO A 41 8.95 4.64 25.68
CA PRO A 41 9.98 4.08 24.81
C PRO A 41 9.49 2.74 24.25
N ILE A 42 9.53 2.61 22.92
CA ILE A 42 9.20 1.36 22.23
C ILE A 42 10.37 0.40 22.49
N LYS A 43 10.20 -0.55 23.41
CA LYS A 43 11.26 -1.51 23.77
C LYS A 43 11.31 -2.70 22.81
N HIS A 44 10.13 -3.15 22.40
CA HIS A 44 9.94 -4.25 21.45
C HIS A 44 8.98 -3.83 20.36
N ASP A 45 9.08 -4.45 19.18
CA ASP A 45 8.14 -4.17 18.08
C ASP A 45 6.68 -4.51 18.46
N ALA A 46 6.50 -5.47 19.36
CA ALA A 46 5.20 -5.80 19.95
C ALA A 46 4.57 -4.63 20.73
N ASP A 47 5.36 -3.67 21.23
CA ASP A 47 4.92 -2.50 22.00
C ASP A 47 4.53 -1.30 21.11
N ARG A 48 4.82 -1.34 19.79
CA ARG A 48 4.51 -0.26 18.85
C ARG A 48 3.03 -0.21 18.42
N LEU A 49 2.39 0.93 18.67
CA LEU A 49 0.97 1.15 18.38
C LEU A 49 0.69 1.10 16.86
N PRO A 50 -0.56 0.90 16.40
CA PRO A 50 -0.87 0.97 14.98
C PRO A 50 -0.71 2.40 14.42
N SER A 51 -0.46 2.51 13.12
CA SER A 51 -0.40 3.81 12.43
C SER A 51 -1.73 4.58 12.56
N PRO A 52 -1.69 5.93 12.62
CA PRO A 52 -2.89 6.75 12.56
C PRO A 52 -3.71 6.48 11.30
N LEU A 53 -5.03 6.65 11.42
CA LEU A 53 -5.96 6.51 10.30
C LEU A 53 -6.58 7.86 9.99
N VAL A 54 -6.70 8.17 8.70
CA VAL A 54 -7.41 9.36 8.21
C VAL A 54 -8.72 8.89 7.60
N ALA A 55 -9.84 9.34 8.15
CA ALA A 55 -11.16 8.96 7.65
C ALA A 55 -12.21 9.99 8.03
N ASP A 56 -13.16 10.21 7.13
CA ASP A 56 -14.40 10.92 7.44
C ASP A 56 -15.39 9.93 8.05
N LEU A 57 -15.42 9.85 9.39
CA LEU A 57 -16.24 8.91 10.14
C LEU A 57 -17.73 9.20 9.99
N ASN A 58 -18.08 10.50 10.00
CA ASN A 58 -19.44 10.97 10.11
C ASN A 58 -20.08 11.25 8.72
N GLY A 59 -19.25 11.39 7.68
CA GLY A 59 -19.61 11.62 6.29
C GLY A 59 -19.90 13.08 5.93
N ASP A 60 -19.39 14.06 6.68
CA ASP A 60 -19.59 15.50 6.46
C ASP A 60 -18.62 16.12 5.43
N GLY A 61 -17.67 15.33 4.92
CA GLY A 61 -16.64 15.75 3.98
C GLY A 61 -15.40 16.33 4.63
N LYS A 62 -15.25 16.26 5.96
CA LYS A 62 -14.04 16.66 6.68
C LYS A 62 -13.39 15.44 7.33
N PRO A 63 -12.27 14.94 6.79
CA PRO A 63 -11.57 13.84 7.40
C PRO A 63 -11.13 14.15 8.84
N GLU A 64 -11.28 13.17 9.72
CA GLU A 64 -10.71 13.17 11.06
C GLU A 64 -9.48 12.26 11.12
N VAL A 65 -8.57 12.54 12.06
CA VAL A 65 -7.38 11.71 12.29
C VAL A 65 -7.57 10.91 13.57
N LEU A 66 -7.55 9.59 13.44
CA LEU A 66 -7.69 8.66 14.56
C LEU A 66 -6.31 8.19 15.03
N ILE A 67 -6.02 8.39 16.31
CA ILE A 67 -4.73 8.07 16.92
C ILE A 67 -4.92 7.10 18.09
N PRO A 68 -4.22 5.95 18.09
CA PRO A 68 -4.14 5.09 19.27
C PRO A 68 -3.19 5.66 20.33
N THR A 69 -3.51 5.42 21.60
CA THR A 69 -2.67 5.84 22.73
C THR A 69 -2.22 4.64 23.57
N HIS A 70 -1.12 4.81 24.31
CA HIS A 70 -0.57 3.77 25.18
C HIS A 70 -1.46 3.43 26.40
N ASP A 71 -2.35 4.33 26.81
CA ASP A 71 -3.33 4.10 27.88
C ASP A 71 -4.59 3.35 27.42
N ALA A 72 -4.51 2.68 26.27
CA ALA A 72 -5.58 1.90 25.66
C ALA A 72 -6.83 2.76 25.33
N LYS A 73 -6.61 3.92 24.69
CA LYS A 73 -7.66 4.72 24.09
C LYS A 73 -7.42 4.94 22.60
N ILE A 74 -8.49 5.33 21.92
CA ILE A 74 -8.42 5.91 20.58
C ILE A 74 -8.91 7.36 20.68
N GLN A 75 -8.10 8.29 20.22
CA GLN A 75 -8.45 9.70 20.12
C GLN A 75 -8.81 10.06 18.68
N VAL A 76 -9.79 10.94 18.52
CA VAL A 76 -10.22 11.49 17.23
C VAL A 76 -9.88 12.97 17.23
N LEU A 77 -8.98 13.34 16.33
CA LEU A 77 -8.48 14.70 16.18
C LEU A 77 -9.09 15.37 14.95
N GLN A 78 -9.36 16.66 15.11
CA GLN A 78 -9.62 17.56 14.00
C GLN A 78 -8.31 18.27 13.62
N PRO A 79 -7.70 17.95 12.46
CA PRO A 79 -6.53 18.68 12.02
C PRO A 79 -6.91 20.13 11.69
N HIS A 80 -6.02 21.08 12.01
CA HIS A 80 -6.21 22.47 11.60
C HIS A 80 -6.14 22.54 10.07
N PRO A 81 -7.20 22.96 9.36
CA PRO A 81 -7.32 22.76 7.91
C PRO A 81 -6.42 23.69 7.08
N ARG A 82 -5.85 24.75 7.69
CA ARG A 82 -5.00 25.71 6.99
C ARG A 82 -3.88 26.19 7.92
N PRO A 83 -2.61 26.11 7.50
CA PRO A 83 -1.56 26.91 8.09
C PRO A 83 -2.01 28.37 8.05
N SER A 84 -1.84 29.11 9.15
CA SER A 84 -2.02 30.55 9.09
C SER A 84 -1.00 31.10 8.06
N PRO A 85 -1.35 32.12 7.25
CA PRO A 85 -0.43 32.64 6.24
C PRO A 85 0.84 33.25 6.86
N ASP A 86 0.77 33.67 8.13
CA ASP A 86 1.82 34.43 8.81
C ASP A 86 2.70 33.56 9.74
N ASP A 87 2.19 32.47 10.32
CA ASP A 87 2.97 31.56 11.18
C ASP A 87 3.24 30.23 10.46
N ALA A 88 4.48 30.03 10.03
CA ALA A 88 4.98 28.76 9.48
C ALA A 88 5.34 27.77 10.61
N SER A 89 4.44 27.59 11.58
CA SER A 89 4.67 26.73 12.74
C SER A 89 3.50 25.77 12.95
N PHE A 90 3.79 24.59 13.52
CA PHE A 90 2.75 23.67 13.95
C PHE A 90 1.77 24.29 14.97
N HIS A 91 0.47 23.96 14.82
CA HIS A 91 -0.58 24.29 15.79
C HIS A 91 -1.11 23.02 16.48
N ASP A 92 -1.50 23.13 17.75
CA ASP A 92 -2.04 21.97 18.47
C ASP A 92 -3.35 21.47 17.81
N ALA A 93 -3.44 20.16 17.58
CA ALA A 93 -4.61 19.54 16.99
C ALA A 93 -5.75 19.49 18.01
N ARG A 94 -6.97 19.81 17.56
CA ARG A 94 -8.12 19.81 18.46
C ARG A 94 -8.60 18.36 18.67
N LEU A 95 -8.54 17.89 19.92
CA LEU A 95 -9.21 16.65 20.32
C LEU A 95 -10.74 16.82 20.23
N MET A 96 -11.39 16.05 19.36
CA MET A 96 -12.86 16.05 19.21
C MET A 96 -13.54 15.08 20.16
N ALA A 97 -12.99 13.87 20.27
CA ALA A 97 -13.53 12.80 21.07
C ALA A 97 -12.45 11.77 21.39
N ASP A 98 -12.64 11.00 22.44
CA ASP A 98 -11.83 9.84 22.78
C ASP A 98 -12.72 8.66 23.20
N VAL A 99 -12.20 7.45 23.05
CA VAL A 99 -12.87 6.23 23.52
C VAL A 99 -11.86 5.30 24.18
N SER A 100 -12.23 4.77 25.34
CA SER A 100 -11.43 3.77 26.04
C SER A 100 -11.72 2.36 25.53
N LEU A 101 -10.65 1.59 25.32
CA LEU A 101 -10.69 0.17 24.97
C LEU A 101 -10.77 -0.74 26.20
N LEU A 102 -10.68 -0.16 27.41
CA LEU A 102 -10.78 -0.90 28.66
C LEU A 102 -12.22 -1.40 28.90
N PRO A 103 -12.39 -2.59 29.52
CA PRO A 103 -13.69 -3.03 29.99
C PRO A 103 -14.28 -2.04 31.00
N SER A 104 -15.61 -1.95 31.05
CA SER A 104 -16.29 -1.21 32.10
C SER A 104 -15.86 -1.74 33.47
N ASN A 105 -15.36 -0.87 34.34
CA ASN A 105 -14.94 -1.13 35.72
C ASN A 105 -13.63 -1.92 35.91
N VAL A 106 -12.83 -2.15 34.87
CA VAL A 106 -11.51 -2.80 34.99
C VAL A 106 -10.41 -1.78 34.69
N ARG A 107 -9.47 -1.61 35.63
CA ARG A 107 -8.28 -0.73 35.46
C ARG A 107 -7.05 -1.45 34.93
N LEU A 108 -7.13 -2.76 34.69
CA LEU A 108 -6.04 -3.50 34.07
C LEU A 108 -6.04 -3.24 32.55
N SER A 109 -4.96 -2.62 32.07
CA SER A 109 -4.69 -2.37 30.65
C SER A 109 -4.08 -3.57 29.92
N SER A 110 -3.72 -4.63 30.66
CA SER A 110 -3.14 -5.85 30.10
C SER A 110 -4.06 -6.44 29.03
N GLY A 111 -3.52 -6.73 27.84
CA GLY A 111 -4.27 -7.23 26.70
C GLY A 111 -5.22 -6.22 26.02
N ARG A 112 -5.30 -4.96 26.47
CA ARG A 112 -6.19 -3.94 25.88
C ARG A 112 -5.49 -2.91 25.02
N ARG A 113 -4.17 -2.98 24.95
CA ARG A 113 -3.37 -2.16 24.04
C ARG A 113 -3.78 -2.44 22.58
N PRO A 114 -4.05 -1.41 21.75
CA PRO A 114 -4.40 -1.60 20.35
C PRO A 114 -3.19 -2.09 19.55
N VAL A 115 -3.43 -3.02 18.64
CA VAL A 115 -2.42 -3.63 17.76
C VAL A 115 -2.70 -3.32 16.29
N ALA A 116 -3.97 -3.34 15.90
CA ALA A 116 -4.42 -2.96 14.56
C ALA A 116 -5.72 -2.18 14.63
N MET A 117 -5.89 -1.27 13.67
CA MET A 117 -7.10 -0.46 13.51
C MET A 117 -7.43 -0.38 12.02
N ALA A 118 -8.72 -0.33 11.70
CA ALA A 118 -9.19 0.01 10.37
C ALA A 118 -10.51 0.76 10.45
N VAL A 119 -10.76 1.58 9.43
CA VAL A 119 -12.02 2.29 9.25
C VAL A 119 -12.63 1.90 7.90
N GLY A 120 -13.96 1.79 7.82
CA GLY A 120 -14.64 1.52 6.56
C GLY A 120 -16.16 1.50 6.67
N THR A 121 -16.82 1.33 5.52
CA THR A 121 -18.30 1.34 5.44
C THR A 121 -18.87 -0.06 5.33
N VAL A 122 -19.94 -0.33 6.08
CA VAL A 122 -20.70 -1.59 6.01
C VAL A 122 -22.08 -1.41 5.36
N ASP A 123 -22.60 -0.19 5.41
CA ASP A 123 -23.91 0.14 4.84
C ASP A 123 -23.81 0.27 3.31
N ARG A 124 -24.85 -0.20 2.63
CA ARG A 124 -24.95 -0.09 1.18
C ARG A 124 -25.39 1.32 0.82
N HIS A 125 -24.48 2.10 0.24
CA HIS A 125 -24.80 3.41 -0.29
C HIS A 125 -25.42 3.29 -1.67
N TYR A 126 -26.69 3.69 -1.79
CA TYR A 126 -27.34 3.88 -3.08
C TYR A 126 -27.17 5.35 -3.47
N ALA A 127 -26.86 5.64 -4.75
CA ALA A 127 -26.65 7.00 -5.24
C ALA A 127 -27.82 7.99 -4.99
N HIS A 128 -29.00 7.48 -4.58
CA HIS A 128 -30.18 8.26 -4.23
C HIS A 128 -30.47 8.31 -2.71
N ALA A 129 -29.62 7.69 -1.88
CA ALA A 129 -29.75 7.79 -0.43
C ALA A 129 -29.28 9.20 -0.01
N PRO A 130 -30.12 9.99 0.68
CA PRO A 130 -29.75 11.33 1.13
C PRO A 130 -28.79 11.32 2.33
N SER A 131 -28.57 10.16 2.96
CA SER A 131 -27.72 10.05 4.13
C SER A 131 -26.24 9.95 3.73
N PRO A 132 -25.35 10.73 4.37
CA PRO A 132 -23.91 10.60 4.17
C PRO A 132 -23.41 9.20 4.57
N SER A 133 -22.29 8.78 3.98
CA SER A 133 -21.73 7.47 4.24
C SER A 133 -20.96 7.43 5.55
N LYS A 134 -21.59 6.85 6.58
CA LYS A 134 -20.98 6.70 7.90
C LYS A 134 -20.04 5.52 7.92
N GLN A 135 -18.89 5.70 8.55
CA GLN A 135 -17.87 4.67 8.68
C GLN A 135 -17.91 4.05 10.09
N LEU A 136 -17.40 2.83 10.19
CA LEU A 136 -17.17 2.12 11.44
C LEU A 136 -15.68 2.07 11.70
N LEU A 137 -15.31 2.16 12.98
CA LEU A 137 -13.96 1.90 13.45
C LEU A 137 -13.90 0.49 14.03
N VAL A 138 -12.96 -0.33 13.56
CA VAL A 138 -12.66 -1.64 14.14
C VAL A 138 -11.27 -1.61 14.72
N VAL A 139 -11.13 -2.09 15.95
CA VAL A 139 -9.86 -2.15 16.69
C VAL A 139 -9.63 -3.58 17.16
N VAL A 140 -8.41 -4.08 16.95
CA VAL A 140 -7.93 -5.34 17.51
C VAL A 140 -6.89 -5.03 18.58
N THR A 141 -7.06 -5.65 19.74
CA THR A 141 -6.19 -5.45 20.89
C THR A 141 -5.21 -6.62 21.08
N SER A 142 -4.18 -6.40 21.89
CA SER A 142 -3.16 -7.39 22.25
C SER A 142 -3.70 -8.64 22.94
N GLY A 143 -4.88 -8.59 23.53
CA GLY A 143 -5.60 -9.73 24.10
C GLY A 143 -6.67 -10.30 23.17
N TRP A 144 -6.54 -10.11 21.84
CA TRP A 144 -7.43 -10.66 20.82
C TRP A 144 -8.91 -10.24 20.95
N SER A 145 -9.18 -9.14 21.64
CA SER A 145 -10.50 -8.52 21.61
C SER A 145 -10.64 -7.66 20.36
N VAL A 146 -11.61 -8.02 19.53
CA VAL A 146 -12.06 -7.29 18.35
C VAL A 146 -13.23 -6.41 18.75
N MET A 147 -13.07 -5.09 18.63
CA MET A 147 -14.08 -4.11 19.03
C MET A 147 -14.52 -3.31 17.81
N CYS A 148 -15.83 -3.17 17.63
CA CYS A 148 -16.41 -2.37 16.55
C CYS A 148 -17.17 -1.18 17.13
N PHE A 149 -16.89 0.01 16.62
CA PHE A 149 -17.47 1.28 17.02
C PHE A 149 -18.17 1.94 15.85
N ASP A 150 -19.26 2.65 16.13
CA ASP A 150 -19.90 3.52 15.14
C ASP A 150 -19.16 4.86 14.98
N HIS A 151 -19.62 5.68 14.03
CA HIS A 151 -19.17 7.06 13.80
C HIS A 151 -19.16 7.98 15.04
N ASN A 152 -19.91 7.67 16.11
CA ASN A 152 -19.89 8.45 17.37
C ASN A 152 -18.99 7.79 18.43
N LEU A 153 -18.14 6.85 18.03
CA LEU A 153 -17.32 6.02 18.92
C LEU A 153 -18.13 5.20 19.94
N LYS A 154 -19.41 4.93 19.67
CA LYS A 154 -20.20 4.03 20.50
C LYS A 154 -19.90 2.60 20.09
N LYS A 155 -19.47 1.78 21.06
CA LYS A 155 -19.22 0.34 20.85
C LYS A 155 -20.51 -0.35 20.41
N LEU A 156 -20.49 -0.96 19.22
CA LEU A 156 -21.59 -1.75 18.67
C LEU A 156 -21.53 -3.19 19.17
N TRP A 157 -20.36 -3.79 19.08
CA TRP A 157 -20.11 -5.16 19.52
C TRP A 157 -18.63 -5.38 19.84
N GLU A 158 -18.37 -6.47 20.56
CA GLU A 158 -17.04 -6.91 20.95
C GLU A 158 -17.01 -8.44 20.88
N ALA A 159 -15.97 -8.99 20.27
CA ALA A 159 -15.73 -10.42 20.18
C ALA A 159 -14.32 -10.71 20.71
N ASN A 160 -14.21 -11.67 21.63
CA ASN A 160 -12.93 -12.09 22.18
C ASN A 160 -12.49 -13.40 21.51
N LEU A 161 -11.29 -13.41 20.93
CA LEU A 161 -10.70 -14.57 20.26
C LEU A 161 -9.53 -15.18 21.06
N GLN A 162 -9.27 -14.71 22.28
CA GLN A 162 -8.16 -15.16 23.12
C GLN A 162 -8.18 -16.67 23.39
N ASP A 163 -9.36 -17.27 23.52
CA ASP A 163 -9.52 -18.70 23.78
C ASP A 163 -9.00 -19.59 22.64
N ASP A 164 -8.84 -19.03 21.44
CA ASP A 164 -8.32 -19.74 20.28
C ASP A 164 -6.78 -19.83 20.27
N PHE A 165 -6.12 -19.18 21.24
CA PHE A 165 -4.68 -19.00 21.24
C PHE A 165 -4.03 -19.29 22.61
N PRO A 166 -2.77 -19.79 22.63
CA PRO A 166 -2.02 -19.97 23.87
C PRO A 166 -1.81 -18.63 24.60
N HIS A 167 -1.88 -18.65 25.93
CA HIS A 167 -1.79 -17.42 26.75
C HIS A 167 -0.41 -16.73 26.68
N ALA A 168 0.65 -17.45 26.32
CA ALA A 168 2.02 -16.93 26.19
C ALA A 168 2.35 -16.44 24.77
N ALA A 169 1.40 -16.49 23.84
CA ALA A 169 1.63 -16.09 22.46
C ALA A 169 1.30 -14.60 22.26
N HIS A 170 2.14 -13.91 21.50
CA HIS A 170 1.94 -12.50 21.14
C HIS A 170 1.68 -12.37 19.63
N HIS A 171 1.10 -11.23 19.24
CA HIS A 171 0.80 -10.92 17.85
C HIS A 171 2.08 -10.57 17.11
N ARG A 172 2.31 -11.21 15.97
CA ARG A 172 3.39 -10.86 15.05
C ARG A 172 2.92 -9.89 13.97
N GLU A 173 1.72 -10.14 13.44
CA GLU A 173 1.09 -9.35 12.39
C GLU A 173 -0.43 -9.46 12.51
N VAL A 174 -1.15 -8.36 12.27
CA VAL A 174 -2.61 -8.29 12.34
C VAL A 174 -3.10 -7.34 11.25
N ALA A 175 -4.13 -7.76 10.52
CA ALA A 175 -4.75 -6.96 9.47
C ALA A 175 -6.28 -6.99 9.59
N ILE A 176 -6.92 -5.89 9.22
CA ILE A 176 -8.37 -5.73 9.28
C ILE A 176 -8.87 -5.23 7.92
N SER A 177 -9.95 -5.82 7.40
CA SER A 177 -10.65 -5.37 6.21
C SER A 177 -12.13 -5.16 6.52
N ILE A 178 -12.65 -3.98 6.17
CA ILE A 178 -14.05 -3.62 6.35
C ILE A 178 -14.66 -3.40 4.97
N THR A 179 -15.81 -4.02 4.73
CA THR A 179 -16.47 -3.94 3.42
C THR A 179 -18.00 -3.92 3.53
N ASN A 180 -18.65 -3.36 2.51
CA ASN A 180 -20.10 -3.32 2.36
C ASN A 180 -20.71 -4.58 1.69
N TYR A 181 -19.88 -5.56 1.33
CA TYR A 181 -20.35 -6.86 0.87
C TYR A 181 -20.90 -7.70 2.03
N THR A 182 -21.92 -8.52 1.75
CA THR A 182 -22.61 -9.34 2.76
C THR A 182 -22.58 -10.81 2.35
N LEU A 183 -22.41 -11.72 3.31
CA LEU A 183 -22.40 -13.17 3.05
C LEU A 183 -23.76 -13.83 3.22
N LYS A 184 -24.58 -13.34 4.16
CA LYS A 184 -25.99 -13.75 4.29
C LYS A 184 -26.94 -12.59 4.02
N HIS A 185 -28.16 -12.95 3.63
CA HIS A 185 -29.24 -11.98 3.54
C HIS A 185 -29.60 -11.47 4.94
N GLY A 186 -29.76 -10.16 5.08
CA GLY A 186 -30.03 -9.49 6.37
C GLY A 186 -28.80 -8.88 7.03
N ASP A 187 -27.59 -9.26 6.60
CA ASP A 187 -26.35 -8.70 7.13
C ASP A 187 -26.11 -7.29 6.59
N ALA A 188 -25.32 -6.51 7.34
CA ALA A 188 -24.80 -5.22 6.91
C ALA A 188 -23.27 -5.28 6.92
N GLY A 189 -22.70 -5.39 5.72
CA GLY A 189 -21.26 -5.51 5.48
C GLY A 189 -20.59 -6.73 6.14
N LEU A 190 -19.26 -6.75 6.02
CA LEU A 190 -18.38 -7.76 6.56
C LEU A 190 -17.14 -7.10 7.15
N VAL A 191 -16.71 -7.58 8.31
CA VAL A 191 -15.44 -7.24 8.95
C VAL A 191 -14.60 -8.51 8.98
N ILE A 192 -13.46 -8.49 8.28
CA ILE A 192 -12.50 -9.60 8.25
C ILE A 192 -11.30 -9.18 9.09
N VAL A 193 -10.96 -9.99 10.07
CA VAL A 193 -9.76 -9.82 10.91
C VAL A 193 -8.85 -11.00 10.65
N GLY A 194 -7.58 -10.73 10.40
CA GLY A 194 -6.55 -11.73 10.27
C GLY A 194 -5.36 -11.43 11.15
N GLY A 195 -4.64 -12.46 11.58
CA GLY A 195 -3.37 -12.26 12.27
C GLY A 195 -2.62 -13.55 12.52
N ARG A 196 -1.32 -13.40 12.77
CA ARG A 196 -0.39 -14.49 13.09
C ARG A 196 0.24 -14.24 14.45
N MET A 197 0.58 -15.34 15.12
CA MET A 197 1.16 -15.30 16.46
C MET A 197 2.58 -15.87 16.50
N GLU A 198 3.28 -15.55 17.58
CA GLU A 198 4.59 -16.10 17.87
C GLU A 198 4.69 -16.40 19.37
N MET A 199 5.33 -17.53 19.73
CA MET A 199 5.65 -17.80 21.14
C MET A 199 6.85 -16.95 21.53
N GLN A 200 6.71 -16.22 22.64
CA GLN A 200 7.86 -15.53 23.21
C GLN A 200 8.76 -16.55 23.88
N HIS A 201 9.84 -16.95 23.19
CA HIS A 201 10.91 -17.72 23.81
C HIS A 201 11.58 -16.78 24.83
N HIS A 202 11.26 -16.96 26.11
CA HIS A 202 11.93 -16.18 27.15
C HIS A 202 13.40 -16.58 27.13
N SER A 203 14.29 -15.65 26.79
CA SER A 203 15.76 -15.86 26.81
C SER A 203 16.27 -16.26 28.20
N ALA A 204 15.46 -16.12 29.25
CA ALA A 204 15.74 -16.68 30.57
C ALA A 204 15.84 -18.21 30.54
N GLU A 205 15.11 -18.88 29.64
CA GLU A 205 15.18 -20.32 29.46
C GLU A 205 16.37 -20.77 28.61
N LEU A 206 17.15 -19.90 27.96
CA LEU A 206 18.41 -20.34 27.34
C LEU A 206 19.42 -20.82 28.39
N PHE A 207 19.38 -20.24 29.60
CA PHE A 207 20.20 -20.73 30.71
C PHE A 207 19.69 -22.08 31.24
N ASP A 208 18.36 -22.27 31.28
CA ASP A 208 17.78 -23.56 31.66
C ASP A 208 17.92 -24.59 30.55
N GLU A 209 17.86 -24.24 29.26
CA GLU A 209 18.01 -25.18 28.14
C GLU A 209 19.45 -25.69 28.04
N PHE A 210 20.45 -24.90 28.40
CA PHE A 210 21.82 -25.40 28.56
C PHE A 210 21.94 -26.39 29.74
N MET A 211 21.23 -26.16 30.85
CA MET A 211 21.21 -27.09 32.00
C MET A 211 20.34 -28.33 31.76
N VAL A 212 19.24 -28.17 31.02
CA VAL A 212 18.25 -29.20 30.68
C VAL A 212 18.72 -30.02 29.47
N SER A 213 19.53 -29.49 28.56
CA SER A 213 20.13 -30.29 27.47
C SER A 213 21.21 -31.24 27.98
N GLU A 214 21.95 -30.89 29.03
CA GLU A 214 22.80 -31.84 29.76
C GLU A 214 21.95 -32.90 30.48
N HIS A 215 20.86 -32.51 31.15
CA HIS A 215 19.99 -33.47 31.85
C HIS A 215 19.24 -34.41 30.88
N ASN A 216 18.73 -33.87 29.77
CA ASN A 216 18.03 -34.62 28.72
C ASN A 216 18.98 -35.56 27.97
N ARG A 217 20.27 -35.23 27.82
CA ARG A 217 21.25 -36.18 27.28
C ARG A 217 21.46 -37.38 28.19
N GLU A 218 21.40 -37.16 29.51
CA GLU A 218 21.46 -38.24 30.51
C GLU A 218 20.15 -39.07 30.54
N GLU A 219 18.99 -38.43 30.37
CA GLU A 219 17.66 -39.07 30.36
C GLU A 219 17.32 -39.79 29.05
N HIS A 220 17.77 -39.29 27.90
CA HIS A 220 17.64 -39.99 26.60
C HIS A 220 18.37 -41.34 26.57
N ARG A 221 19.26 -41.58 27.55
CA ARG A 221 19.88 -42.89 27.73
C ARG A 221 18.99 -43.89 28.49
N ARG A 222 17.89 -43.45 29.11
CA ARG A 222 17.08 -44.30 30.03
C ARG A 222 15.58 -44.42 29.72
N SER A 223 15.00 -43.68 28.78
CA SER A 223 13.55 -43.77 28.52
C SER A 223 13.21 -43.89 27.03
N ALA A 224 13.49 -45.07 26.45
CA ALA A 224 12.93 -45.49 25.15
C ALA A 224 11.48 -46.04 25.25
N SER A 225 10.83 -45.91 26.42
CA SER A 225 9.51 -46.48 26.65
C SER A 225 8.70 -45.65 27.63
N GLU A 226 8.16 -44.52 27.19
CA GLU A 226 6.91 -43.95 27.73
C GLU A 226 6.48 -42.78 26.86
N LYS A 227 5.47 -43.00 26.03
CA LYS A 227 4.76 -41.93 25.32
C LYS A 227 3.82 -41.25 26.29
N GLN A 228 4.33 -40.33 27.12
CA GLN A 228 3.47 -39.32 27.74
C GLN A 228 3.11 -38.31 26.65
N ALA A 229 1.83 -38.33 26.26
CA ALA A 229 1.25 -37.27 25.44
C ALA A 229 1.19 -36.01 26.32
N SER A 230 2.15 -35.11 26.16
CA SER A 230 2.01 -33.75 26.69
C SER A 230 0.79 -33.11 26.01
N GLU A 231 -0.25 -32.84 26.79
CA GLU A 231 -1.46 -32.12 26.37
C GLU A 231 -1.23 -30.61 26.19
N THR A 232 0.02 -30.17 26.03
CA THR A 232 0.32 -28.92 25.33
C THR A 232 0.14 -29.17 23.84
N GLY A 233 -1.09 -29.04 23.35
CA GLY A 233 -1.37 -29.05 21.92
C GLY A 233 -0.37 -28.15 21.22
N ASN A 234 0.46 -28.74 20.36
CA ASN A 234 1.49 -28.03 19.59
C ASN A 234 0.76 -27.18 18.54
N THR A 235 0.07 -26.13 18.97
CA THR A 235 -0.59 -25.17 18.08
C THR A 235 0.48 -24.53 17.24
N ASP A 236 0.48 -24.83 15.94
CA ASP A 236 1.40 -24.20 15.01
C ASP A 236 1.02 -22.73 14.86
N LEU A 237 1.68 -21.87 15.65
CA LEU A 237 1.48 -20.42 15.63
C LEU A 237 1.97 -19.78 14.32
N ARG A 238 2.64 -20.53 13.44
CA ARG A 238 3.10 -20.00 12.15
C ARG A 238 1.95 -19.70 11.20
N HIS A 239 0.77 -20.27 11.42
CA HIS A 239 -0.39 -20.04 10.57
C HIS A 239 -1.06 -18.69 10.84
N PHE A 240 -1.41 -17.99 9.76
CA PHE A 240 -2.25 -16.81 9.80
C PHE A 240 -3.70 -17.23 10.04
N ALA A 241 -4.30 -16.81 11.15
CA ALA A 241 -5.71 -17.05 11.45
C ALA A 241 -6.58 -15.97 10.81
N LEU A 242 -7.80 -16.32 10.36
CA LEU A 242 -8.76 -15.38 9.77
C LEU A 242 -10.16 -15.56 10.36
N TYR A 243 -10.84 -14.46 10.63
CA TYR A 243 -12.18 -14.42 11.20
C TYR A 243 -13.03 -13.43 10.41
N ALA A 244 -14.22 -13.85 10.00
CA ALA A 244 -15.16 -12.98 9.28
C ALA A 244 -16.43 -12.78 10.09
N PHE A 245 -16.70 -11.53 10.45
CA PHE A 245 -17.84 -11.10 11.24
C PHE A 245 -18.83 -10.33 10.38
N ALA A 246 -20.13 -10.47 10.64
CA ALA A 246 -21.12 -9.54 10.12
C ALA A 246 -20.89 -8.13 10.70
N GLY A 247 -20.85 -7.13 9.83
CA GLY A 247 -20.31 -5.81 10.18
C GLY A 247 -21.02 -5.12 11.35
N ARG A 248 -22.36 -5.14 11.41
CA ARG A 248 -23.11 -4.48 12.51
C ARG A 248 -23.40 -5.35 13.72
N THR A 249 -23.53 -6.66 13.54
CA THR A 249 -23.98 -7.57 14.63
C THR A 249 -22.81 -8.24 15.35
N GLY A 250 -21.64 -8.33 14.72
CA GLY A 250 -20.51 -9.09 15.24
C GLY A 250 -20.71 -10.61 15.17
N GLU A 251 -21.76 -11.10 14.50
CA GLU A 251 -21.97 -12.55 14.34
C GLU A 251 -20.87 -13.15 13.46
N LEU A 252 -20.16 -14.16 13.96
CA LEU A 252 -19.13 -14.89 13.23
C LEU A 252 -19.74 -15.70 12.07
N ARG A 253 -19.27 -15.47 10.84
CA ARG A 253 -19.75 -16.13 9.62
C ARG A 253 -18.90 -17.34 9.24
N TRP A 254 -17.60 -17.19 9.36
CA TRP A 254 -16.64 -18.26 9.23
C TRP A 254 -15.37 -17.86 10.00
N SER A 255 -14.62 -18.86 10.43
CA SER A 255 -13.29 -18.70 11.00
C SER A 255 -12.36 -19.74 10.38
N ARG A 256 -11.10 -19.38 10.24
CA ARG A 256 -9.99 -20.25 9.85
C ARG A 256 -8.95 -20.13 10.95
N LYS A 257 -8.81 -21.20 11.72
CA LYS A 257 -7.87 -21.32 12.84
C LYS A 257 -6.64 -22.13 12.39
N ASN A 258 -5.65 -22.24 13.27
CA ASN A 258 -4.45 -23.06 13.05
C ASN A 258 -4.86 -24.46 12.60
N GLU A 259 -4.50 -24.80 11.37
CA GLU A 259 -4.66 -26.15 10.84
C GLU A 259 -3.66 -27.02 11.61
N ASN A 260 -4.11 -28.14 12.22
CA ASN A 260 -3.25 -29.06 12.97
C ASN A 260 -2.27 -29.75 11.99
N ILE A 261 -1.27 -29.04 11.50
CA ILE A 261 -0.16 -29.60 10.75
C ILE A 261 0.87 -30.10 11.78
N PRO A 262 1.34 -31.35 11.71
CA PRO A 262 2.47 -31.77 12.52
C PRO A 262 3.66 -30.87 12.18
N SER A 263 4.16 -30.16 13.20
CA SER A 263 5.34 -29.30 13.15
C SER A 263 6.44 -29.94 12.29
N GLN A 264 6.79 -29.33 11.15
CA GLN A 264 8.05 -29.65 10.50
C GLN A 264 9.19 -29.12 11.39
N PRO A 265 10.26 -29.91 11.59
CA PRO A 265 11.35 -29.54 12.49
C PRO A 265 11.99 -28.22 12.04
N SER A 266 12.34 -27.37 13.02
CA SER A 266 12.99 -26.07 12.87
C SER A 266 14.43 -26.14 12.38
N ASP A 267 14.77 -27.16 11.61
CA ASP A 267 16.09 -27.27 11.03
C ASP A 267 16.13 -26.39 9.77
N ALA A 268 16.75 -25.21 9.90
CA ALA A 268 17.08 -24.34 8.77
C ALA A 268 17.88 -25.08 7.67
N SER A 269 18.46 -26.24 8.00
CA SER A 269 19.09 -27.17 7.07
C SER A 269 18.14 -27.76 6.02
N VAL A 270 16.81 -27.76 6.25
CA VAL A 270 15.79 -28.15 5.24
C VAL A 270 15.49 -27.02 4.26
N LEU A 271 15.75 -25.76 4.63
CA LEU A 271 15.62 -24.60 3.73
C LEU A 271 16.86 -24.37 2.87
N ILE A 272 17.98 -25.02 3.20
CA ILE A 272 19.13 -25.12 2.32
C ILE A 272 18.83 -26.28 1.37
N PRO A 273 18.52 -26.05 0.08
CA PRO A 273 18.21 -27.15 -0.84
C PRO A 273 19.48 -27.98 -1.05
N GLN A 274 19.70 -29.00 -0.21
CA GLN A 274 20.93 -29.78 -0.28
C GLN A 274 21.02 -30.52 -1.60
N HIS A 275 19.91 -31.09 -2.12
CA HIS A 275 19.99 -31.93 -3.33
C HIS A 275 18.82 -31.89 -4.33
N ASN A 276 17.70 -31.20 -4.10
CA ASN A 276 16.67 -31.01 -5.16
C ASN A 276 15.64 -29.92 -4.80
N TYR A 277 15.99 -28.65 -5.04
CA TYR A 277 15.13 -27.48 -4.81
C TYR A 277 13.69 -27.61 -5.38
N LYS A 278 13.50 -28.38 -6.47
CA LYS A 278 12.17 -28.67 -7.03
C LYS A 278 11.31 -29.53 -6.09
N LEU A 279 11.90 -30.54 -5.45
CA LEU A 279 11.19 -31.37 -4.47
C LEU A 279 10.89 -30.56 -3.20
N ASP A 280 11.84 -29.74 -2.76
CA ASP A 280 11.69 -28.91 -1.55
C ASP A 280 10.59 -27.86 -1.74
N ALA A 281 10.53 -27.19 -2.90
CA ALA A 281 9.44 -26.28 -3.23
C ALA A 281 8.07 -26.97 -3.32
N HIS A 282 8.03 -28.24 -3.77
CA HIS A 282 6.80 -29.03 -3.74
C HIS A 282 6.41 -29.47 -2.32
N ALA A 283 7.39 -29.77 -1.46
CA ALA A 283 7.20 -30.19 -0.08
C ALA A 283 6.75 -29.04 0.83
N LEU A 284 7.33 -27.83 0.67
CA LEU A 284 6.91 -26.61 1.36
C LEU A 284 5.48 -26.18 0.97
N ASN A 285 5.05 -26.56 -0.24
CA ASN A 285 3.68 -26.35 -0.70
C ASN A 285 2.81 -27.59 -0.45
N SER A 286 2.89 -28.21 0.74
CA SER A 286 1.95 -29.27 1.14
C SER A 286 0.51 -28.74 1.06
N ARG A 287 -0.36 -29.43 0.31
CA ARG A 287 -1.70 -28.92 -0.04
C ARG A 287 -2.79 -29.65 0.72
N HIS A 288 -3.78 -28.88 1.17
CA HIS A 288 -5.04 -29.45 1.64
C HIS A 288 -5.96 -29.83 0.47
N PRO A 289 -6.91 -30.77 0.68
CA PRO A 289 -7.90 -31.16 -0.33
C PRO A 289 -8.61 -29.95 -0.97
N GLY A 290 -8.29 -29.73 -2.25
CA GLY A 290 -8.90 -28.72 -3.11
C GLY A 290 -8.33 -27.30 -2.98
N GLN A 291 -7.20 -27.11 -2.28
CA GLN A 291 -6.32 -26.00 -2.61
C GLN A 291 -5.73 -26.21 -4.01
N PHE A 292 -5.59 -25.13 -4.77
CA PHE A 292 -5.02 -25.12 -6.10
C PHE A 292 -3.61 -24.55 -6.09
N GLU A 293 -2.84 -24.85 -7.12
CA GLU A 293 -1.61 -24.11 -7.38
C GLU A 293 -1.94 -22.64 -7.70
N CYS A 294 -1.24 -21.69 -7.08
CA CYS A 294 -1.32 -20.27 -7.44
C CYS A 294 -1.07 -20.05 -8.95
N ARG A 295 -0.33 -20.95 -9.59
CA ARG A 295 -0.11 -20.99 -11.04
C ARG A 295 -1.40 -21.11 -11.85
N GLU A 296 -2.44 -21.78 -11.34
CA GLU A 296 -3.75 -21.82 -12.00
C GLU A 296 -4.45 -20.46 -12.00
N PHE A 297 -4.10 -19.58 -11.06
CA PHE A 297 -4.63 -18.24 -10.91
C PHE A 297 -3.60 -17.16 -11.30
N ARG A 298 -2.59 -17.51 -12.13
CA ARG A 298 -1.45 -16.64 -12.49
C ARG A 298 -1.85 -15.18 -12.76
N GLU A 299 -2.83 -14.93 -13.62
CA GLU A 299 -3.25 -13.57 -13.95
C GLU A 299 -3.87 -12.82 -12.76
N SER A 300 -4.60 -13.52 -11.90
CA SER A 300 -5.21 -12.94 -10.70
C SER A 300 -4.17 -12.70 -9.61
N VAL A 301 -3.21 -13.60 -9.45
CA VAL A 301 -2.07 -13.45 -8.52
C VAL A 301 -1.21 -12.25 -8.89
N LEU A 302 -0.88 -12.07 -10.16
CA LEU A 302 -0.15 -10.88 -10.62
C LEU A 302 -0.97 -9.59 -10.47
N GLY A 303 -2.30 -9.70 -10.54
CA GLY A 303 -3.20 -8.56 -10.37
C GLY A 303 -3.27 -8.00 -8.95
N VAL A 304 -2.73 -8.73 -7.96
CA VAL A 304 -2.61 -8.28 -6.56
C VAL A 304 -1.17 -7.94 -6.19
N MET A 305 -0.23 -7.99 -7.13
CA MET A 305 1.15 -7.52 -6.92
C MET A 305 1.23 -5.98 -7.03
N PRO A 306 2.25 -5.33 -6.43
CA PRO A 306 3.40 -5.91 -5.73
C PRO A 306 3.06 -6.51 -4.36
N HIS A 307 3.80 -7.53 -3.97
CA HIS A 307 3.89 -7.95 -2.58
C HIS A 307 5.20 -7.41 -2.00
N HIS A 308 5.07 -6.66 -0.93
CA HIS A 308 6.13 -5.95 -0.23
C HIS A 308 5.81 -6.07 1.27
N TRP A 309 6.76 -6.59 2.03
CA TRP A 309 6.62 -6.80 3.47
C TRP A 309 8.00 -6.59 4.13
N ASP A 310 8.10 -5.55 4.95
CA ASP A 310 9.25 -5.24 5.81
C ASP A 310 8.86 -5.39 7.28
N ARG A 311 7.65 -4.93 7.64
CA ARG A 311 7.17 -4.84 9.03
C ARG A 311 5.73 -5.32 9.17
N ARG A 312 5.29 -5.48 10.42
CA ARG A 312 3.93 -5.95 10.73
C ARG A 312 2.84 -5.07 10.12
N GLU A 313 3.08 -3.77 9.98
CA GLU A 313 2.15 -2.80 9.38
C GLU A 313 1.96 -2.98 7.87
N ASP A 314 2.88 -3.69 7.20
CA ASP A 314 2.75 -4.01 5.77
C ASP A 314 1.80 -5.19 5.53
N THR A 315 1.29 -5.80 6.59
CA THR A 315 0.29 -6.87 6.52
C THR A 315 -1.07 -6.26 6.24
N PHE A 316 -1.70 -6.60 5.13
CA PHE A 316 -3.03 -6.11 4.78
C PHE A 316 -3.89 -7.15 4.09
N LEU A 317 -5.20 -6.90 4.12
CA LEU A 317 -6.22 -7.74 3.50
C LEU A 317 -6.87 -7.00 2.33
N GLN A 318 -6.79 -7.57 1.13
CA GLN A 318 -7.33 -6.98 -0.09
C GLN A 318 -8.43 -7.85 -0.69
N LEU A 319 -9.57 -7.25 -1.02
CA LEU A 319 -10.62 -7.92 -1.78
C LEU A 319 -10.24 -7.99 -3.27
N ALA A 320 -10.31 -9.19 -3.85
CA ALA A 320 -9.99 -9.40 -5.25
C ALA A 320 -10.95 -10.40 -5.93
N HIS A 321 -10.88 -10.45 -7.26
CA HIS A 321 -11.62 -11.42 -8.06
C HIS A 321 -10.67 -12.40 -8.76
N PHE A 322 -10.58 -13.62 -8.22
CA PHE A 322 -9.73 -14.67 -8.75
C PHE A 322 -10.43 -15.49 -9.81
N ARG A 323 -9.74 -15.68 -10.94
CA ARG A 323 -10.18 -16.49 -12.06
C ARG A 323 -9.09 -17.46 -12.46
N ARG A 324 -9.49 -18.67 -12.82
CA ARG A 324 -8.57 -19.61 -13.44
C ARG A 324 -8.05 -19.01 -14.74
N HIS A 325 -6.74 -19.00 -14.87
CA HIS A 325 -6.05 -18.59 -16.07
C HIS A 325 -6.49 -19.48 -17.23
N LYS A 326 -7.01 -18.84 -18.29
CA LYS A 326 -7.41 -19.55 -19.51
C LYS A 326 -6.15 -19.96 -20.26
N ARG A 327 -5.70 -21.21 -20.07
CA ARG A 327 -4.72 -21.80 -20.99
C ARG A 327 -5.37 -21.75 -22.38
N LYS A 328 -4.72 -21.07 -23.35
CA LYS A 328 -5.05 -21.30 -24.77
C LYS A 328 -4.94 -22.81 -24.94
N ALA A 329 -6.07 -23.48 -25.21
CA ALA A 329 -6.03 -24.88 -25.56
C ALA A 329 -5.10 -24.96 -26.78
N LEU A 330 -3.91 -25.55 -26.61
CA LEU A 330 -3.08 -25.93 -27.75
C LEU A 330 -4.03 -26.60 -28.73
N LYS A 331 -4.08 -26.05 -29.95
CA LYS A 331 -4.98 -26.42 -31.04
C LYS A 331 -5.18 -27.93 -30.98
N LYS A 332 -6.30 -28.39 -30.38
CA LYS A 332 -6.57 -29.82 -30.25
C LYS A 332 -6.54 -30.36 -31.67
N THR A 333 -5.63 -31.29 -31.94
CA THR A 333 -5.67 -32.10 -33.16
C THR A 333 -7.10 -32.63 -33.32
N PRO A 334 -7.67 -32.58 -34.53
CA PRO A 334 -9.09 -32.80 -34.75
C PRO A 334 -9.45 -34.27 -34.49
N GLY A 335 -9.73 -34.60 -33.24
CA GLY A 335 -10.20 -35.90 -32.79
C GLY A 335 -11.54 -35.74 -32.09
N LYS A 336 -12.60 -36.22 -32.75
CA LYS A 336 -14.00 -36.41 -32.32
C LYS A 336 -14.50 -35.49 -31.20
N ALA A 337 -15.38 -34.56 -31.60
CA ALA A 337 -16.19 -33.74 -30.72
C ALA A 337 -16.93 -34.63 -29.69
N VAL A 338 -16.48 -34.58 -28.44
CA VAL A 338 -17.30 -34.98 -27.30
C VAL A 338 -18.33 -33.87 -27.11
N VAL A 339 -19.57 -34.18 -27.48
CA VAL A 339 -20.73 -33.30 -27.31
C VAL A 339 -20.95 -33.11 -25.81
N ASN A 340 -20.51 -31.97 -25.27
CA ASN A 340 -20.90 -31.54 -23.94
C ASN A 340 -22.35 -31.06 -24.01
N ASN A 341 -23.28 -31.96 -23.71
CA ASN A 341 -24.68 -31.65 -23.44
C ASN A 341 -24.79 -30.85 -22.14
N VAL A 342 -24.50 -29.54 -22.20
CA VAL A 342 -25.07 -28.61 -21.23
C VAL A 342 -26.35 -28.09 -21.88
N HIS A 343 -27.46 -28.74 -21.55
CA HIS A 343 -28.81 -28.25 -21.84
C HIS A 343 -28.97 -26.87 -21.23
N LYS A 344 -28.68 -25.83 -22.01
CA LYS A 344 -29.29 -24.53 -21.81
C LYS A 344 -30.69 -24.66 -22.44
N PRO A 345 -31.78 -24.59 -21.66
CA PRO A 345 -33.10 -24.75 -22.24
C PRO A 345 -33.29 -23.70 -23.32
N SER A 346 -33.64 -24.16 -24.52
CA SER A 346 -34.11 -23.29 -25.58
C SER A 346 -35.38 -22.61 -25.06
N GLU A 347 -35.35 -21.29 -24.89
CA GLU A 347 -36.53 -20.49 -24.63
C GLU A 347 -37.46 -20.61 -25.86
N HIS A 348 -38.35 -21.58 -25.80
CA HIS A 348 -39.45 -21.68 -26.74
C HIS A 348 -40.44 -20.57 -26.41
N ASN A 349 -40.53 -19.60 -27.33
CA ASN A 349 -41.60 -18.63 -27.51
C ASN A 349 -41.61 -17.45 -26.51
N PRO A 350 -40.85 -16.37 -26.78
CA PRO A 350 -41.20 -15.08 -26.18
C PRO A 350 -42.62 -14.68 -26.63
N PRO A 351 -43.45 -14.16 -25.72
CA PRO A 351 -44.88 -13.95 -25.96
C PRO A 351 -45.13 -12.97 -27.10
N GLY A 352 -46.01 -13.35 -28.04
CA GLY A 352 -46.60 -12.45 -29.05
C GLY A 352 -46.00 -12.49 -30.46
N LYS A 353 -45.17 -13.49 -30.81
CA LYS A 353 -44.62 -13.66 -32.17
C LYS A 353 -45.41 -14.71 -32.97
N ASP A 354 -46.47 -14.29 -33.65
CA ASP A 354 -47.03 -15.09 -34.74
C ASP A 354 -46.20 -14.89 -36.02
N VAL A 355 -45.49 -15.94 -36.43
CA VAL A 355 -44.52 -15.91 -37.54
C VAL A 355 -45.20 -15.77 -38.91
N SER A 356 -46.52 -15.94 -39.00
CA SER A 356 -47.24 -16.07 -40.28
C SER A 356 -47.65 -14.75 -40.94
N ASN A 357 -47.66 -13.61 -40.24
CA ASN A 357 -48.17 -12.36 -40.80
C ASN A 357 -47.08 -11.29 -40.96
N ARG A 358 -46.74 -10.96 -42.22
CA ARG A 358 -45.75 -9.92 -42.58
C ARG A 358 -46.03 -8.56 -41.94
N LEU A 359 -47.30 -8.25 -41.64
CA LEU A 359 -47.69 -7.01 -40.95
C LEU A 359 -47.20 -6.97 -39.49
N ALA A 360 -47.16 -8.12 -38.80
CA ALA A 360 -46.67 -8.22 -37.42
C ALA A 360 -45.16 -7.89 -37.32
N ASN A 361 -44.38 -8.21 -38.36
CA ASN A 361 -42.94 -7.90 -38.40
C ASN A 361 -42.65 -6.40 -38.56
N VAL A 362 -43.50 -5.65 -39.26
CA VAL A 362 -43.33 -4.21 -39.45
C VAL A 362 -43.75 -3.45 -38.20
N ILE A 363 -44.87 -3.87 -37.57
CA ILE A 363 -45.31 -3.31 -36.29
C ILE A 363 -44.30 -3.66 -35.18
N GLY A 364 -43.69 -4.85 -35.21
CA GLY A 364 -42.61 -5.22 -34.31
C GLY A 364 -41.39 -4.28 -34.40
N LYS A 365 -40.95 -3.92 -35.61
CA LYS A 365 -39.86 -2.95 -35.79
C LYS A 365 -40.23 -1.54 -35.32
N ALA A 366 -41.48 -1.12 -35.49
CA ALA A 366 -41.96 0.17 -34.99
C ALA A 366 -42.13 0.18 -33.46
N ALA A 367 -42.52 -0.95 -32.85
CA ALA A 367 -42.57 -1.13 -31.40
C ALA A 367 -41.16 -1.14 -30.79
N ASP A 368 -40.17 -1.72 -31.48
CA ASP A 368 -38.75 -1.69 -31.07
C ASP A 368 -38.17 -0.26 -31.12
N MET A 369 -38.56 0.55 -32.11
CA MET A 369 -38.18 1.98 -32.18
C MET A 369 -38.99 2.88 -31.23
N ALA A 370 -40.25 2.56 -30.95
CA ALA A 370 -41.04 3.30 -29.95
C ALA A 370 -40.55 3.02 -28.52
N ASN A 371 -40.07 1.80 -28.26
CA ASN A 371 -39.41 1.45 -27.00
C ASN A 371 -37.99 2.01 -26.87
N SER A 372 -37.37 2.55 -27.93
CA SER A 372 -36.11 3.27 -27.81
C SER A 372 -36.25 4.69 -27.26
N ASN A 373 -37.47 5.19 -27.05
CA ASN A 373 -37.74 6.52 -26.50
C ASN A 373 -38.20 6.56 -25.03
N LYS A 374 -38.04 5.47 -24.26
CA LYS A 374 -37.97 5.61 -22.79
C LYS A 374 -36.56 6.03 -22.37
N ILE A 375 -36.33 7.32 -22.55
CA ILE A 375 -35.62 8.25 -21.66
C ILE A 375 -34.78 7.54 -20.59
N LYS A 376 -33.46 7.55 -20.83
CA LYS A 376 -32.36 7.61 -19.86
C LYS A 376 -32.77 7.60 -18.38
N LYS A 377 -33.19 6.43 -17.89
CA LYS A 377 -33.01 6.01 -16.49
C LYS A 377 -31.99 4.87 -16.41
N SER A 378 -30.99 4.91 -17.30
CA SER A 378 -29.71 4.22 -17.11
C SER A 378 -28.84 4.98 -16.10
N GLN A 379 -29.41 5.37 -14.95
CA GLN A 379 -28.61 5.53 -13.74
C GLN A 379 -28.60 4.15 -13.11
N ARG A 380 -27.62 3.35 -13.53
CA ARG A 380 -27.34 2.03 -12.98
C ARG A 380 -27.17 2.19 -11.47
N THR A 381 -28.21 1.86 -10.70
CA THR A 381 -28.02 1.40 -9.34
C THR A 381 -27.11 0.18 -9.45
N LEU A 382 -25.83 0.30 -9.05
CA LEU A 382 -24.99 -0.88 -8.90
C LEU A 382 -25.62 -1.72 -7.78
N TYR A 383 -26.41 -2.72 -8.16
CA TYR A 383 -26.87 -3.73 -7.22
C TYR A 383 -25.65 -4.49 -6.71
N VAL A 384 -25.32 -4.31 -5.44
CA VAL A 384 -24.28 -5.09 -4.74
C VAL A 384 -24.93 -6.42 -4.31
N PRO A 385 -24.57 -7.57 -4.90
CA PRO A 385 -25.19 -8.84 -4.55
C PRO A 385 -24.68 -9.34 -3.21
N THR A 386 -25.51 -10.15 -2.53
CA THR A 386 -25.01 -11.02 -1.45
C THR A 386 -24.02 -12.01 -2.05
N ILE A 387 -22.82 -12.09 -1.49
CA ILE A 387 -21.76 -12.98 -1.96
C ILE A 387 -22.05 -14.39 -1.45
N THR A 388 -22.06 -15.36 -2.35
CA THR A 388 -22.32 -16.77 -2.07
C THR A 388 -21.23 -17.62 -2.72
N ASN A 389 -21.19 -18.92 -2.41
CA ASN A 389 -20.23 -19.85 -3.03
C ASN A 389 -20.33 -19.95 -4.56
N TYR A 390 -21.41 -19.45 -5.16
CA TYR A 390 -21.67 -19.53 -6.61
C TYR A 390 -21.62 -18.18 -7.32
N THR A 391 -21.22 -17.09 -6.65
CA THR A 391 -21.14 -15.79 -7.32
C THR A 391 -20.04 -15.77 -8.38
N GLN A 392 -20.45 -15.71 -9.65
CA GLN A 392 -19.56 -15.68 -10.82
C GLN A 392 -19.48 -14.30 -11.48
N VAL A 393 -20.07 -13.28 -10.86
CA VAL A 393 -20.09 -11.92 -11.40
C VAL A 393 -18.67 -11.36 -11.40
N TRP A 394 -18.22 -10.89 -12.57
CA TRP A 394 -16.80 -10.62 -12.80
C TRP A 394 -16.23 -9.41 -12.07
N TRP A 395 -17.08 -8.44 -11.71
CA TRP A 395 -16.71 -7.23 -10.98
C TRP A 395 -16.91 -7.35 -9.46
N VAL A 396 -17.40 -8.50 -8.98
CA VAL A 396 -17.62 -8.74 -7.54
C VAL A 396 -16.44 -9.55 -7.00
N PRO A 397 -15.83 -9.17 -5.87
CA PRO A 397 -14.77 -9.96 -5.28
C PRO A 397 -15.30 -11.34 -4.87
N ASN A 398 -14.50 -12.38 -5.10
CA ASN A 398 -14.79 -13.75 -4.65
C ASN A 398 -13.73 -14.24 -3.65
N VAL A 399 -12.66 -13.47 -3.46
CA VAL A 399 -11.59 -13.79 -2.52
C VAL A 399 -11.19 -12.57 -1.70
N VAL A 400 -10.69 -12.85 -0.50
CA VAL A 400 -9.81 -11.95 0.24
C VAL A 400 -8.38 -12.48 0.08
N VAL A 401 -7.46 -11.62 -0.33
CA VAL A 401 -6.04 -11.90 -0.41
C VAL A 401 -5.39 -11.29 0.82
N ALA A 402 -4.73 -12.12 1.62
CA ALA A 402 -3.87 -11.68 2.70
C ALA A 402 -2.45 -11.51 2.15
N HIS A 403 -1.88 -10.33 2.36
CA HIS A 403 -0.46 -10.07 2.21
C HIS A 403 0.16 -10.18 3.60
N GLU A 404 1.01 -11.19 3.78
CA GLU A 404 1.56 -11.64 5.06
C GLU A 404 3.09 -11.69 4.97
N LYS A 405 3.77 -11.78 6.11
CA LYS A 405 5.23 -11.98 6.16
C LYS A 405 5.72 -13.14 5.27
N GLU A 406 4.97 -14.23 5.23
CA GLU A 406 5.33 -15.44 4.48
C GLU A 406 4.88 -15.41 3.01
N GLY A 407 4.30 -14.30 2.54
CA GLY A 407 3.86 -14.12 1.17
C GLY A 407 2.38 -13.81 1.05
N ILE A 408 1.70 -14.46 0.11
CA ILE A 408 0.28 -14.19 -0.14
C ILE A 408 -0.59 -15.42 0.04
N GLU A 409 -1.78 -15.20 0.57
CA GLU A 409 -2.79 -16.23 0.69
C GLU A 409 -4.14 -15.74 0.16
N ALA A 410 -4.69 -16.47 -0.82
CA ALA A 410 -6.01 -16.19 -1.36
C ALA A 410 -7.06 -17.09 -0.72
N VAL A 411 -8.04 -16.48 -0.06
CA VAL A 411 -9.08 -17.16 0.70
C VAL A 411 -10.44 -16.85 0.10
N HIS A 412 -11.23 -17.89 -0.13
CA HIS A 412 -12.56 -17.77 -0.69
C HIS A 412 -13.48 -16.99 0.26
N LEU A 413 -13.99 -15.86 -0.20
CA LEU A 413 -14.64 -14.84 0.64
C LEU A 413 -15.90 -15.35 1.35
N ALA A 414 -16.69 -16.21 0.69
CA ALA A 414 -17.94 -16.72 1.26
C ALA A 414 -17.76 -17.93 2.19
N SER A 415 -16.71 -18.73 2.01
CA SER A 415 -16.53 -19.98 2.75
C SER A 415 -15.33 -19.98 3.71
N GLY A 416 -14.46 -18.98 3.68
CA GLY A 416 -13.23 -18.94 4.47
C GLY A 416 -12.17 -19.97 4.07
N ARG A 417 -12.36 -20.67 2.94
CA ARG A 417 -11.44 -21.74 2.51
C ARG A 417 -10.30 -21.16 1.69
N THR A 418 -9.08 -21.56 2.00
CA THR A 418 -7.91 -21.24 1.17
C THR A 418 -8.06 -21.81 -0.24
N ILE A 419 -7.95 -20.93 -1.22
CA ILE A 419 -7.92 -21.28 -2.65
C ILE A 419 -6.49 -21.63 -3.04
N CYS A 420 -5.53 -20.79 -2.66
CA CYS A 420 -4.12 -21.02 -2.93
C CYS A 420 -3.25 -20.15 -2.00
N LYS A 421 -2.10 -20.69 -1.58
CA LYS A 421 -1.05 -20.01 -0.80
C LYS A 421 0.23 -19.95 -1.62
N LEU A 422 0.86 -18.79 -1.70
CA LEU A 422 2.16 -18.60 -2.37
C LEU A 422 3.16 -18.08 -1.33
N HIS A 423 4.12 -18.93 -0.98
CA HIS A 423 5.21 -18.54 -0.10
C HIS A 423 6.16 -17.59 -0.83
N LEU A 424 6.41 -16.41 -0.26
CA LEU A 424 7.31 -15.39 -0.76
C LEU A 424 8.31 -15.02 0.34
N THR A 425 9.53 -14.68 -0.04
CA THR A 425 10.59 -14.28 0.89
C THR A 425 10.35 -12.88 1.44
N GLU A 426 10.69 -12.66 2.71
CA GLU A 426 10.63 -11.35 3.37
C GLU A 426 11.73 -10.39 2.89
N GLY A 427 11.56 -9.08 3.13
CA GLY A 427 12.63 -8.10 2.97
C GLY A 427 13.01 -7.75 1.51
N GLY A 428 12.09 -7.98 0.57
CA GLY A 428 12.29 -7.64 -0.84
C GLY A 428 10.99 -7.27 -1.55
N LEU A 429 11.10 -7.06 -2.86
CA LEU A 429 9.97 -6.69 -3.72
C LEU A 429 9.60 -7.87 -4.60
N HIS A 430 8.34 -8.32 -4.53
CA HIS A 430 7.79 -9.34 -5.43
C HIS A 430 6.82 -8.68 -6.41
N ALA A 431 7.20 -8.63 -7.69
CA ALA A 431 6.40 -8.03 -8.75
C ALA A 431 6.83 -8.55 -10.13
N ASP A 432 6.03 -8.31 -11.16
CA ASP A 432 6.41 -8.55 -12.57
C ASP A 432 7.19 -7.32 -13.06
N ILE A 433 8.49 -7.26 -12.77
CA ILE A 433 9.28 -6.04 -12.97
C ILE A 433 9.51 -5.78 -14.46
N ASN A 434 9.68 -6.83 -15.26
CA ASN A 434 9.98 -6.73 -16.70
C ASN A 434 8.72 -6.74 -17.59
N GLY A 435 7.55 -7.14 -17.05
CA GLY A 435 6.28 -7.19 -17.78
C GLY A 435 6.05 -8.48 -18.59
N ASP A 436 6.82 -9.54 -18.36
CA ASP A 436 6.66 -10.83 -19.05
C ASP A 436 5.55 -11.72 -18.44
N GLY A 437 4.94 -11.25 -17.36
CA GLY A 437 3.87 -11.91 -16.62
C GLY A 437 4.38 -12.97 -15.64
N VAL A 438 5.67 -13.18 -15.47
CA VAL A 438 6.26 -14.01 -14.42
C VAL A 438 6.42 -13.16 -13.16
N LEU A 439 6.32 -13.80 -12.01
CA LEU A 439 6.58 -13.10 -10.75
C LEU A 439 8.08 -13.08 -10.53
N ASP A 440 8.64 -11.90 -10.37
CA ASP A 440 10.05 -11.65 -10.09
C ASP A 440 10.23 -11.22 -8.64
N HIS A 441 11.44 -11.42 -8.12
CA HIS A 441 11.84 -11.04 -6.78
C HIS A 441 13.11 -10.20 -6.84
N VAL A 442 13.07 -9.00 -6.26
CA VAL A 442 14.23 -8.13 -6.08
C VAL A 442 14.62 -8.14 -4.61
N GLN A 443 15.84 -8.60 -4.37
CA GLN A 443 16.46 -8.64 -3.05
C GLN A 443 17.64 -7.67 -3.00
N VAL A 444 17.88 -7.08 -1.84
CA VAL A 444 18.97 -6.13 -1.63
C VAL A 444 19.80 -6.54 -0.43
N VAL A 445 21.13 -6.42 -0.56
CA VAL A 445 22.08 -6.76 0.51
C VAL A 445 22.78 -5.50 1.00
N GLY A 446 22.48 -5.12 2.24
CA GLY A 446 23.23 -4.12 3.01
C GLY A 446 24.52 -4.70 3.61
N ALA A 447 25.22 -3.93 4.43
CA ALA A 447 26.47 -4.39 5.05
C ALA A 447 26.29 -5.22 6.32
N ASN A 448 25.17 -5.02 7.04
CA ASN A 448 24.78 -5.86 8.17
C ASN A 448 24.03 -7.12 7.68
N GLY A 449 24.56 -7.75 6.63
CA GLY A 449 24.05 -9.01 6.12
C GLY A 449 24.16 -10.08 7.19
N ILE A 450 23.03 -10.41 7.82
CA ILE A 450 22.68 -11.82 8.01
C ILE A 450 23.05 -12.49 6.68
N GLU A 451 23.83 -13.57 6.70
CA GLU A 451 24.23 -14.34 5.51
C GLU A 451 22.99 -14.68 4.66
N GLN A 452 22.54 -13.75 3.84
CA GLN A 452 21.42 -13.93 2.94
C GLN A 452 22.01 -14.61 1.72
N THR A 453 22.18 -15.93 1.84
CA THR A 453 22.42 -16.79 0.69
C THR A 453 21.34 -16.49 -0.33
N VAL A 454 21.74 -16.10 -1.56
CA VAL A 454 20.79 -15.95 -2.66
C VAL A 454 20.04 -17.29 -2.80
N VAL A 455 18.72 -17.23 -2.90
CA VAL A 455 17.83 -18.40 -3.03
C VAL A 455 18.23 -19.34 -4.20
N SER A 456 19.09 -18.89 -5.12
CA SER A 456 19.56 -19.61 -6.29
C SER A 456 20.72 -20.58 -6.06
N GLY A 457 20.87 -21.21 -4.88
CA GLY A 457 21.85 -22.31 -4.70
C GLY A 457 23.32 -21.98 -5.02
N SER A 458 23.66 -20.73 -5.31
CA SER A 458 25.02 -20.23 -5.44
C SER A 458 25.45 -19.73 -4.07
N MET A 459 26.55 -20.27 -3.55
CA MET A 459 27.18 -19.80 -2.32
C MET A 459 27.95 -18.48 -2.51
N GLU A 460 27.64 -17.70 -3.55
CA GLU A 460 28.31 -16.42 -3.80
C GLU A 460 27.81 -15.39 -2.79
N VAL A 461 28.69 -15.03 -1.85
CA VAL A 461 28.45 -13.94 -0.90
C VAL A 461 28.32 -12.64 -1.71
N LEU A 462 27.12 -12.05 -1.72
CA LEU A 462 26.90 -10.76 -2.34
C LEU A 462 27.74 -9.70 -1.64
N LYS A 463 28.39 -8.83 -2.41
CA LYS A 463 29.13 -7.71 -1.81
C LYS A 463 28.12 -6.71 -1.20
N PRO A 464 28.48 -5.95 -0.16
CA PRO A 464 27.58 -4.97 0.42
C PRO A 464 27.15 -3.95 -0.63
N CYS A 465 25.92 -3.46 -0.51
CA CYS A 465 25.31 -2.50 -1.43
C CYS A 465 25.03 -3.03 -2.85
N TRP A 466 24.57 -4.28 -2.93
CA TRP A 466 24.13 -4.92 -4.19
C TRP A 466 22.65 -5.25 -4.16
N ALA A 467 21.99 -5.11 -5.30
CA ALA A 467 20.66 -5.64 -5.55
C ALA A 467 20.72 -6.79 -6.56
N VAL A 468 19.89 -7.81 -6.36
CA VAL A 468 19.74 -8.96 -7.26
C VAL A 468 18.27 -9.14 -7.59
N ALA A 469 17.97 -9.21 -8.88
CA ALA A 469 16.65 -9.55 -9.38
C ALA A 469 16.64 -10.99 -9.90
N THR A 470 15.64 -11.75 -9.49
CA THR A 470 15.42 -13.16 -9.89
C THR A 470 14.01 -13.34 -10.41
N SER A 471 13.80 -14.30 -11.30
CA SER A 471 12.49 -14.58 -11.90
C SER A 471 11.98 -15.98 -11.54
N GLY A 472 10.69 -16.05 -11.22
CA GLY A 472 9.95 -17.26 -10.92
C GLY A 472 9.85 -17.58 -9.43
N VAL A 473 8.75 -18.23 -9.05
CA VAL A 473 8.56 -18.82 -7.71
C VAL A 473 8.22 -20.31 -7.86
N PRO A 474 9.13 -21.23 -7.47
CA PRO A 474 10.50 -20.99 -7.00
C PRO A 474 11.38 -20.38 -8.10
N VAL A 475 12.50 -19.77 -7.69
CA VAL A 475 13.45 -19.09 -8.57
C VAL A 475 13.93 -20.03 -9.69
N ARG A 476 13.90 -19.53 -10.92
CA ARG A 476 14.33 -20.27 -12.12
C ARG A 476 15.54 -19.65 -12.79
N GLU A 477 15.64 -18.34 -12.70
CA GLU A 477 16.60 -17.55 -13.45
C GLU A 477 16.94 -16.30 -12.65
N GLN A 478 18.20 -15.88 -12.73
CA GLN A 478 18.61 -14.56 -12.27
C GLN A 478 18.47 -13.60 -13.45
N LEU A 479 17.73 -12.51 -13.24
CA LEU A 479 17.54 -11.48 -14.25
C LEU A 479 18.78 -10.59 -14.34
N PHE A 480 19.17 -9.96 -13.23
CA PHE A 480 20.37 -9.11 -13.18
C PHE A 480 20.85 -8.91 -11.73
N ASN A 481 22.07 -8.41 -11.58
CA ASN A 481 22.61 -7.89 -10.33
C ASN A 481 23.25 -6.51 -10.56
N VAL A 482 23.04 -5.56 -9.65
CA VAL A 482 23.52 -4.18 -9.79
C VAL A 482 24.00 -3.62 -8.46
N SER A 483 25.05 -2.78 -8.51
CA SER A 483 25.42 -1.96 -7.34
C SER A 483 24.40 -0.85 -7.15
N ILE A 484 23.90 -0.65 -5.94
CA ILE A 484 23.01 0.50 -5.64
C ILE A 484 23.80 1.71 -5.13
N CYS A 485 25.03 1.50 -4.66
CA CYS A 485 25.98 2.54 -4.28
C CYS A 485 26.85 2.93 -5.49
N HIS A 486 26.39 3.83 -6.35
CA HIS A 486 27.27 4.50 -7.31
C HIS A 486 27.65 5.88 -6.76
N TYR A 487 28.63 5.96 -5.86
CA TYR A 487 29.24 7.24 -5.51
C TYR A 487 30.71 7.30 -5.90
N ASN A 488 30.98 7.99 -7.01
CA ASN A 488 32.27 8.62 -7.25
C ASN A 488 32.08 9.85 -8.15
N ASN A 489 32.33 11.06 -7.63
CA ASN A 489 32.25 12.32 -8.38
C ASN A 489 33.26 12.42 -9.53
N PHE A 490 34.20 11.47 -9.65
CA PHE A 490 35.19 11.40 -10.71
C PHE A 490 35.38 9.96 -11.17
N ASN A 491 34.67 9.51 -12.22
CA ASN A 491 35.24 8.68 -13.30
C ASN A 491 34.21 8.30 -14.37
N LEU A 492 34.59 8.50 -15.64
CA LEU A 492 33.91 8.11 -16.87
C LEU A 492 33.88 6.57 -17.13
N PHE A 493 33.99 5.73 -16.09
CA PHE A 493 34.10 4.28 -16.28
C PHE A 493 33.15 3.53 -15.35
N HIS A 494 32.32 2.67 -15.95
CA HIS A 494 31.48 1.70 -15.26
C HIS A 494 32.31 0.91 -14.24
N HIS A 495 31.84 0.85 -13.00
CA HIS A 495 32.41 0.01 -11.95
C HIS A 495 32.24 -1.48 -12.32
N GLY A 496 33.21 -2.02 -13.05
CA GLY A 496 33.47 -3.43 -13.23
C GLY A 496 34.93 -3.72 -12.90
N ASP A 497 35.18 -4.45 -11.82
CA ASP A 497 36.38 -5.25 -11.55
C ASP A 497 37.77 -4.61 -11.33
N PHE A 498 37.90 -3.30 -11.09
CA PHE A 498 39.19 -2.71 -10.68
C PHE A 498 39.14 -1.96 -9.33
N SER A 499 39.07 -2.69 -8.22
CA SER A 499 39.45 -2.20 -6.89
C SER A 499 40.83 -2.71 -6.47
N ARG A 500 41.87 -2.27 -7.20
CA ARG A 500 43.26 -2.31 -6.70
C ARG A 500 43.97 -0.95 -6.76
N SER A 501 43.24 0.16 -6.90
CA SER A 501 43.84 1.51 -6.95
C SER A 501 43.29 2.45 -5.88
N PHE A 502 44.20 2.88 -5.00
CA PHE A 502 44.20 4.09 -4.17
C PHE A 502 43.11 4.28 -3.08
N GLY A 503 43.34 3.66 -1.92
CA GLY A 503 43.52 4.41 -0.67
C GLY A 503 42.32 4.84 0.16
N ARG A 504 41.07 4.60 -0.25
CA ARG A 504 39.91 4.66 0.65
C ARG A 504 39.10 3.39 0.51
N THR A 505 39.19 2.50 1.50
CA THR A 505 38.22 1.44 1.68
C THR A 505 36.87 2.11 1.87
N PHE A 506 35.92 1.85 0.97
CA PHE A 506 34.53 2.29 1.14
C PHE A 506 34.02 1.55 2.38
N ASP A 507 34.02 2.23 3.52
CA ASP A 507 33.59 1.62 4.77
C ASP A 507 32.09 1.39 4.63
N THR A 508 31.69 0.14 4.45
CA THR A 508 30.29 -0.23 4.31
C THR A 508 29.71 -0.65 5.65
N THR A 509 30.51 -0.80 6.71
CA THR A 509 30.04 -1.32 8.00
C THR A 509 28.85 -0.47 8.50
N GLY A 510 27.68 -1.10 8.68
CA GLY A 510 26.45 -0.40 9.07
C GLY A 510 25.59 0.20 7.95
N LEU A 511 25.89 -0.03 6.66
CA LEU A 511 24.98 0.36 5.59
C LEU A 511 23.69 -0.47 5.64
N GLU A 512 22.57 0.20 5.90
CA GLU A 512 21.22 -0.35 5.78
C GLU A 512 20.60 0.08 4.45
N VAL A 513 19.68 -0.72 3.96
CA VAL A 513 18.95 -0.44 2.72
C VAL A 513 17.49 -0.69 2.99
N ALA A 514 16.64 0.29 2.68
CA ALA A 514 15.20 0.12 2.73
C ALA A 514 14.77 -0.88 1.65
N THR A 515 13.72 -1.64 1.93
CA THR A 515 13.08 -2.52 0.95
C THR A 515 12.73 -1.76 -0.34
N PRO A 516 13.08 -2.28 -1.52
CA PRO A 516 12.88 -1.59 -2.78
C PRO A 516 11.40 -1.46 -3.17
N ILE A 517 11.09 -0.47 -3.99
CA ILE A 517 9.75 -0.24 -4.52
C ILE A 517 9.73 -0.28 -6.05
N LEU A 518 8.55 -0.58 -6.61
CA LEU A 518 8.29 -0.49 -8.04
C LEU A 518 7.56 0.83 -8.35
N LEU A 519 8.15 1.65 -9.23
CA LEU A 519 7.49 2.81 -9.82
C LEU A 519 7.00 2.46 -11.22
N GLN A 520 5.69 2.45 -11.44
CA GLN A 520 5.12 2.10 -12.74
C GLN A 520 5.54 3.12 -13.80
N ARG A 521 6.04 2.63 -14.94
CA ARG A 521 6.47 3.48 -16.05
C ARG A 521 5.39 3.57 -17.13
N ASP A 522 5.24 4.76 -17.69
CA ASP A 522 4.46 4.97 -18.91
C ASP A 522 5.41 4.90 -20.11
N ASP A 523 5.54 3.71 -20.71
CA ASP A 523 6.32 3.47 -21.93
C ASP A 523 5.46 3.52 -23.21
N GLY A 524 4.20 3.97 -23.09
CA GLY A 524 3.22 3.95 -24.16
C GLY A 524 2.53 2.59 -24.37
N HIS A 525 2.95 1.55 -23.65
CA HIS A 525 2.28 0.26 -23.60
C HIS A 525 1.39 0.15 -22.36
N LYS A 526 0.26 -0.54 -22.53
CA LYS A 526 -0.64 -0.81 -21.40
C LYS A 526 -0.15 -2.04 -20.64
N HIS A 527 0.67 -1.79 -19.64
CA HIS A 527 1.04 -2.78 -18.65
C HIS A 527 -0.07 -2.98 -17.62
N ARG A 528 -0.04 -4.12 -16.91
CA ARG A 528 -0.92 -4.32 -15.77
C ARG A 528 -0.47 -3.37 -14.64
N ARG A 529 -1.40 -3.01 -13.75
CA ARG A 529 -1.06 -2.27 -12.54
C ARG A 529 -0.05 -3.09 -11.73
N GLY A 530 1.02 -2.46 -11.27
CA GLY A 530 2.08 -3.15 -10.51
C GLY A 530 3.00 -4.04 -11.36
N SER A 531 3.03 -3.84 -12.69
CA SER A 531 3.99 -4.51 -13.60
C SER A 531 4.72 -3.50 -14.47
N HIS A 532 5.91 -3.88 -14.95
CA HIS A 532 6.77 -3.09 -15.83
C HIS A 532 7.07 -1.67 -15.30
N GLY A 533 8.12 -1.55 -14.51
CA GLY A 533 8.45 -0.31 -13.84
C GLY A 533 9.91 -0.17 -13.46
N ASP A 534 10.26 1.03 -13.02
CA ASP A 534 11.57 1.33 -12.50
C ASP A 534 11.63 0.87 -11.03
N ILE A 535 12.72 0.21 -10.65
CA ILE A 535 12.97 -0.23 -9.28
C ILE A 535 13.78 0.85 -8.59
N ILE A 536 13.27 1.32 -7.46
CA ILE A 536 13.89 2.38 -6.67
C ILE A 536 14.45 1.79 -5.39
N PHE A 537 15.67 2.21 -5.06
CA PHE A 537 16.41 1.81 -3.88
C PHE A 537 16.70 3.05 -3.02
N LEU A 538 16.72 2.89 -1.70
CA LEU A 538 17.09 3.93 -0.74
C LEU A 538 18.09 3.34 0.27
N THR A 539 19.27 3.94 0.37
CA THR A 539 20.30 3.54 1.36
C THR A 539 20.25 4.42 2.60
N SER A 540 20.78 3.94 3.73
CA SER A 540 20.84 4.69 4.99
C SER A 540 21.68 5.98 4.92
N ARG A 541 22.41 6.17 3.82
CA ARG A 541 23.16 7.38 3.48
C ARG A 541 22.34 8.40 2.70
N GLY A 542 21.05 8.16 2.50
CA GLY A 542 20.19 9.03 1.69
C GLY A 542 20.47 8.92 0.19
N GLU A 543 21.09 7.84 -0.29
CA GLU A 543 21.25 7.62 -1.72
C GLU A 543 19.99 6.97 -2.27
N VAL A 544 19.34 7.65 -3.23
CA VAL A 544 18.18 7.13 -3.95
C VAL A 544 18.59 6.77 -5.36
N THR A 545 18.50 5.50 -5.71
CA THR A 545 18.97 4.98 -7.01
C THR A 545 17.81 4.35 -7.77
N SER A 546 17.73 4.63 -9.08
CA SER A 546 16.70 4.10 -9.97
C SER A 546 17.30 3.23 -11.08
N TYR A 547 16.74 2.03 -11.23
CA TYR A 547 17.05 1.08 -12.29
C TYR A 547 15.80 0.70 -13.07
N SER A 548 15.89 0.67 -14.40
CA SER A 548 14.87 0.04 -15.23
C SER A 548 15.32 -1.36 -15.66
N PRO A 549 14.42 -2.35 -15.75
CA PRO A 549 14.72 -3.58 -16.46
C PRO A 549 14.95 -3.24 -17.95
N GLY A 550 15.97 -3.86 -18.55
CA GLY A 550 16.26 -3.70 -19.96
C GLY A 550 15.28 -4.46 -20.85
N LEU A 551 15.45 -4.31 -22.17
CA LEU A 551 14.48 -4.78 -23.19
C LEU A 551 14.22 -6.29 -23.16
N LEU A 552 15.22 -7.07 -22.75
CA LEU A 552 15.13 -8.53 -22.65
C LEU A 552 14.90 -8.98 -21.20
N GLY A 553 14.84 -8.06 -20.23
CA GLY A 553 14.69 -8.37 -18.80
C GLY A 553 15.94 -8.93 -18.12
N HIS A 554 16.99 -9.31 -18.86
CA HIS A 554 18.24 -9.89 -18.33
C HIS A 554 19.34 -8.86 -18.01
N ASP A 555 19.02 -7.58 -18.14
CA ASP A 555 19.92 -6.48 -17.83
C ASP A 555 19.13 -5.38 -17.11
N ALA A 556 19.85 -4.52 -16.40
CA ALA A 556 19.29 -3.35 -15.74
C ALA A 556 19.97 -2.10 -16.27
N ILE A 557 19.16 -1.14 -16.69
CA ILE A 557 19.60 0.17 -17.19
C ILE A 557 19.56 1.13 -16.02
N TRP A 558 20.75 1.63 -15.62
CA TRP A 558 20.84 2.72 -14.65
C TRP A 558 20.17 3.97 -15.21
N ARG A 559 19.31 4.61 -14.41
CA ARG A 559 18.57 5.81 -14.82
C ARG A 559 19.19 7.06 -14.23
N TRP A 560 19.26 7.07 -12.91
CA TRP A 560 19.71 8.21 -12.12
C TRP A 560 20.01 7.75 -10.70
N GLN A 561 20.82 8.54 -10.00
CA GLN A 561 21.04 8.43 -8.57
C GLN A 561 21.07 9.84 -7.99
N LEU A 562 20.45 10.00 -6.83
CA LEU A 562 20.43 11.24 -6.06
C LEU A 562 21.02 10.99 -4.68
N SER A 563 21.76 11.97 -4.17
CA SER A 563 22.13 12.04 -2.75
C SER A 563 21.19 13.04 -2.09
N THR A 564 20.45 12.60 -1.08
CA THR A 564 19.45 13.38 -0.35
C THR A 564 19.77 13.35 1.14
N GLY A 565 19.13 14.19 1.95
CA GLY A 565 19.28 14.13 3.40
C GLY A 565 18.37 13.11 4.08
N ALA A 566 17.70 12.22 3.33
CA ALA A 566 16.90 11.11 3.87
C ALA A 566 17.80 9.99 4.41
N THR A 567 18.70 10.34 5.33
CA THR A 567 19.65 9.45 6.00
C THR A 567 19.04 8.84 7.25
N TRP A 568 19.54 7.70 7.70
CA TRP A 568 19.20 7.18 9.03
C TRP A 568 20.33 6.26 9.52
N SER A 569 20.30 5.90 10.79
CA SER A 569 21.16 4.85 11.32
C SER A 569 20.47 4.09 12.43
N ASN A 570 20.39 2.76 12.32
CA ASN A 570 19.95 1.91 13.41
C ASN A 570 21.14 1.11 13.91
N LEU A 571 21.87 1.66 14.87
CA LEU A 571 22.96 0.93 15.50
C LEU A 571 22.40 -0.31 16.20
N PRO A 572 22.95 -1.51 15.95
CA PRO A 572 22.52 -2.70 16.68
C PRO A 572 22.81 -2.50 18.16
N SER A 573 21.75 -2.48 18.99
CA SER A 573 21.91 -2.35 20.42
C SER A 573 22.44 -3.68 20.99
N PRO A 574 23.50 -3.67 21.83
CA PRO A 574 24.03 -4.91 22.44
C PRO A 574 23.00 -5.65 23.30
N SER A 575 22.01 -4.92 23.82
CA SER A 575 20.98 -5.43 24.73
C SER A 575 19.76 -6.03 24.02
N GLY A 576 19.68 -5.97 22.69
CA GLY A 576 18.48 -6.35 21.94
C GLY A 576 17.27 -5.42 22.15
N MET A 577 17.46 -4.29 22.86
CA MET A 577 16.41 -3.29 23.09
C MET A 577 16.27 -2.38 21.87
N MET A 578 15.06 -2.22 21.36
CA MET A 578 14.75 -1.37 20.21
C MET A 578 14.60 0.12 20.60
N GLU A 579 15.45 0.65 21.47
CA GLU A 579 15.35 2.07 21.82
C GLU A 579 15.71 2.94 20.60
N ASN A 580 14.77 3.79 20.18
CA ASN A 580 14.94 4.80 19.14
C ASN A 580 15.28 4.28 17.73
N ILE A 581 14.74 3.11 17.34
CA ILE A 581 14.84 2.65 15.94
C ILE A 581 14.06 3.58 15.02
N VAL A 582 14.77 4.15 14.05
CA VAL A 582 14.23 4.96 12.96
C VAL A 582 13.61 4.03 11.91
N VAL A 583 12.38 4.33 11.53
CA VAL A 583 11.68 3.64 10.44
C VAL A 583 11.80 4.46 9.17
N PRO A 584 12.71 4.10 8.24
CA PRO A 584 12.84 4.82 6.98
C PRO A 584 11.57 4.62 6.13
N THR A 585 11.30 5.57 5.26
CA THR A 585 10.18 5.49 4.31
C THR A 585 10.70 5.49 2.89
N LEU A 586 10.33 4.51 2.09
CA LEU A 586 10.46 4.55 0.64
C LEU A 586 9.14 4.11 0.04
N LYS A 587 8.40 5.03 -0.58
CA LYS A 587 7.07 4.73 -1.15
C LYS A 587 6.85 5.50 -2.46
N ALA A 588 6.06 4.90 -3.36
CA ALA A 588 5.49 5.59 -4.51
C ALA A 588 4.06 6.04 -4.16
N PHE A 589 3.74 7.30 -4.41
CA PHE A 589 2.42 7.87 -4.10
C PHE A 589 2.00 8.92 -5.13
N SER A 590 0.72 9.24 -5.19
CA SER A 590 0.19 10.27 -6.10
C SER A 590 -0.01 11.58 -5.34
N LEU A 591 0.36 12.72 -5.92
CA LEU A 591 0.21 14.04 -5.29
C LEU A 591 -1.25 14.55 -5.22
N ARG A 592 -2.16 13.85 -5.90
CA ARG A 592 -3.59 14.13 -6.00
C ARG A 592 -4.35 12.82 -5.87
N ALA A 593 -5.48 12.86 -5.19
CA ALA A 593 -6.41 11.74 -5.17
C ALA A 593 -6.77 11.33 -6.61
N TYR A 594 -6.68 10.03 -6.91
CA TYR A 594 -6.98 9.43 -8.22
C TYR A 594 -6.08 9.85 -9.40
N ASP A 595 -4.96 10.54 -9.17
CA ASP A 595 -3.98 10.80 -10.23
C ASP A 595 -3.14 9.53 -10.49
N PRO A 596 -3.07 9.01 -11.72
CA PRO A 596 -2.20 7.88 -12.04
C PRO A 596 -0.72 8.22 -11.95
N LYS A 597 -0.33 9.51 -11.98
CA LYS A 597 1.06 9.92 -11.86
C LYS A 597 1.54 9.77 -10.43
N GLN A 598 2.56 8.94 -10.26
CA GLN A 598 3.21 8.73 -8.98
C GLN A 598 4.53 9.50 -8.91
N VAL A 599 4.86 9.96 -7.71
CA VAL A 599 6.15 10.46 -7.29
C VAL A 599 6.69 9.55 -6.20
N ILE A 600 7.96 9.72 -5.85
CA ILE A 600 8.64 8.93 -4.82
C ILE A 600 8.75 9.81 -3.58
N ILE A 601 8.51 9.25 -2.39
CA ILE A 601 8.94 9.83 -1.13
C ILE A 601 10.02 8.96 -0.51
N ALA A 602 11.11 9.58 -0.07
CA ALA A 602 12.16 8.98 0.73
C ALA A 602 12.28 9.73 2.06
N GLY A 603 12.12 9.04 3.18
CA GLY A 603 12.17 9.61 4.54
C GLY A 603 13.26 8.96 5.38
N GLY A 604 14.10 9.79 5.98
CA GLY A 604 15.15 9.41 6.93
C GLY A 604 14.78 9.75 8.38
N ASP A 605 15.79 10.05 9.20
CA ASP A 605 15.66 10.44 10.60
C ASP A 605 15.21 11.89 10.79
N LEU A 606 15.74 12.83 10.01
CA LEU A 606 15.50 14.26 10.16
C LEU A 606 15.01 14.94 8.88
N GLU A 607 15.04 14.26 7.74
CA GLU A 607 14.58 14.82 6.48
C GLU A 607 13.79 13.80 5.67
N ALA A 608 12.71 14.26 5.05
CA ALA A 608 12.00 13.55 4.00
C ALA A 608 12.01 14.36 2.71
N VAL A 609 12.18 13.67 1.58
CA VAL A 609 12.27 14.28 0.26
C VAL A 609 11.26 13.65 -0.70
N VAL A 610 10.66 14.49 -1.53
CA VAL A 610 9.78 14.07 -2.62
C VAL A 610 10.54 14.20 -3.92
N ILE A 611 10.58 13.11 -4.69
CA ILE A 611 11.40 12.96 -5.89
C ILE A 611 10.49 12.63 -7.07
N SER A 612 10.73 13.28 -8.20
CA SER A 612 10.03 12.99 -9.45
C SER A 612 10.48 11.65 -10.03
N PRO A 613 9.65 10.99 -10.87
CA PRO A 613 10.07 9.77 -11.59
C PRO A 613 11.38 9.90 -12.37
N SER A 614 11.72 11.12 -12.80
CA SER A 614 12.94 11.42 -13.57
C SER A 614 14.18 11.69 -12.71
N GLY A 615 14.07 11.58 -11.38
CA GLY A 615 15.17 11.89 -10.46
C GLY A 615 15.37 13.39 -10.22
N GLY A 616 14.30 14.20 -10.28
CA GLY A 616 14.33 15.59 -9.85
C GLY A 616 13.84 15.71 -8.40
N LEU A 617 14.53 16.47 -7.56
CA LEU A 617 14.03 16.80 -6.22
C LEU A 617 12.88 17.81 -6.35
N LEU A 618 11.68 17.44 -5.88
CA LEU A 618 10.48 18.27 -5.94
C LEU A 618 10.25 19.06 -4.65
N ALA A 619 10.48 18.42 -3.50
CA ALA A 619 10.35 19.04 -2.19
C ALA A 619 11.28 18.36 -1.18
N SER A 620 11.69 19.13 -0.16
CA SER A 620 12.38 18.64 1.03
C SER A 620 11.57 19.09 2.25
N ILE A 621 11.53 18.24 3.28
CA ILE A 621 10.72 18.38 4.48
C ILE A 621 11.62 18.06 5.67
N GLU A 622 11.86 19.04 6.52
CA GLU A 622 12.56 18.84 7.78
C GLU A 622 11.61 18.18 8.79
N LEU A 623 12.01 17.06 9.37
CA LEU A 623 11.24 16.30 10.33
C LEU A 623 11.63 16.75 11.75
N PRO A 624 10.67 17.12 12.62
CA PRO A 624 10.97 17.59 13.97
C PRO A 624 11.60 16.52 14.87
N ALA A 625 11.34 15.24 14.59
CA ALA A 625 11.94 14.11 15.29
C ALA A 625 11.90 12.83 14.41
N PRO A 626 12.70 11.80 14.77
CA PRO A 626 12.77 10.57 13.98
C PRO A 626 11.45 9.81 13.87
N PRO A 627 11.11 9.31 12.67
CA PRO A 627 9.91 8.51 12.46
C PRO A 627 10.00 7.17 13.18
N THR A 628 8.97 6.87 13.95
CA THR A 628 8.70 5.53 14.52
C THR A 628 7.82 4.69 13.59
N HIS A 629 7.25 5.28 12.55
CA HIS A 629 6.43 4.59 11.55
C HIS A 629 6.81 5.10 10.18
N ALA A 630 6.59 4.29 9.14
CA ALA A 630 6.67 4.81 7.79
C ALA A 630 5.68 5.98 7.63
N LEU A 631 6.08 7.04 6.91
CA LEU A 631 5.24 8.22 6.73
C LEU A 631 3.87 7.80 6.16
N VAL A 632 2.82 8.37 6.77
CA VAL A 632 1.43 8.15 6.36
C VAL A 632 1.08 9.22 5.34
N LEU A 633 0.61 8.79 4.17
CA LEU A 633 0.39 9.63 2.99
C LEU A 633 -1.10 9.67 2.69
N GLU A 634 -1.81 10.60 3.30
CA GLU A 634 -3.27 10.67 3.25
C GLU A 634 -3.74 12.13 3.20
N ASP A 635 -4.90 12.36 2.59
CA ASP A 635 -5.55 13.68 2.57
C ASP A 635 -6.32 13.89 3.88
N PHE A 636 -5.72 14.61 4.85
CA PHE A 636 -6.38 14.89 6.13
C PHE A 636 -7.15 16.20 6.14
N ASN A 637 -6.91 17.10 5.18
CA ASN A 637 -7.58 18.40 5.13
C ASN A 637 -8.81 18.41 4.19
N GLY A 638 -8.99 17.36 3.39
CA GLY A 638 -10.10 17.14 2.46
C GLY A 638 -10.01 17.94 1.16
N ASP A 639 -8.83 18.45 0.78
CA ASP A 639 -8.65 19.28 -0.43
C ASP A 639 -8.34 18.46 -1.71
N GLY A 640 -8.21 17.14 -1.58
CA GLY A 640 -7.89 16.21 -2.66
C GLY A 640 -6.39 16.08 -2.97
N LEU A 641 -5.53 16.72 -2.18
CA LEU A 641 -4.08 16.59 -2.24
C LEU A 641 -3.60 15.63 -1.15
N THR A 642 -2.48 14.97 -1.40
CA THR A 642 -1.93 14.01 -0.43
C THR A 642 -1.03 14.75 0.56
N ASP A 643 -1.49 14.81 1.81
CA ASP A 643 -0.73 15.35 2.93
C ASP A 643 0.15 14.25 3.57
N ILE A 644 0.99 14.66 4.52
CA ILE A 644 1.94 13.76 5.19
C ILE A 644 1.71 13.83 6.69
N ILE A 645 1.61 12.65 7.32
CA ILE A 645 1.58 12.51 8.78
C ILE A 645 2.85 11.76 9.23
N LEU A 646 3.58 12.37 10.15
CA LEU A 646 4.77 11.85 10.81
C LEU A 646 4.38 11.35 12.22
N VAL A 647 4.78 10.13 12.56
CA VAL A 647 4.59 9.55 13.90
C VAL A 647 5.95 9.38 14.56
N THR A 648 6.12 9.97 15.73
CA THR A 648 7.38 9.97 16.50
C THR A 648 7.12 9.39 17.90
N SER A 649 8.15 9.21 18.71
CA SER A 649 7.99 8.81 20.11
C SER A 649 7.29 9.87 20.98
N GLY A 650 7.45 11.16 20.64
CA GLY A 650 6.90 12.27 21.41
C GLY A 650 5.52 12.75 20.94
N GLY A 651 5.07 12.35 19.75
CA GLY A 651 3.82 12.84 19.19
C GLY A 651 3.65 12.60 17.69
N VAL A 652 2.56 13.13 17.17
CA VAL A 652 2.16 13.04 15.76
C VAL A 652 2.11 14.43 15.15
N TYR A 653 2.67 14.57 13.94
CA TYR A 653 2.80 15.86 13.23
C TYR A 653 2.21 15.74 11.84
N GLY A 654 1.47 16.77 11.39
CA GLY A 654 0.86 16.84 10.07
C GLY A 654 1.47 17.95 9.22
N PHE A 655 1.81 17.61 7.98
CA PHE A 655 2.30 18.52 6.96
C PHE A 655 1.32 18.58 5.79
N VAL A 656 0.83 19.77 5.47
CA VAL A 656 -0.11 19.99 4.35
C VAL A 656 0.66 20.21 3.05
N GLN A 657 0.22 19.54 1.98
CA GLN A 657 0.73 19.77 0.65
C GLN A 657 0.27 21.14 0.13
N THR A 658 1.22 22.03 -0.16
CA THR A 658 0.95 23.32 -0.79
C THR A 658 1.53 23.37 -2.19
N ARG A 659 0.75 23.95 -3.12
CA ARG A 659 1.16 24.14 -4.50
C ARG A 659 1.21 25.62 -4.80
N HIS A 660 2.36 26.08 -5.27
CA HIS A 660 2.51 27.45 -5.77
C HIS A 660 2.25 27.42 -7.27
N PRO A 661 1.33 28.24 -7.82
CA PRO A 661 1.29 28.41 -9.27
C PRO A 661 2.65 28.94 -9.73
N GLY A 662 3.14 28.52 -10.91
CA GLY A 662 4.44 28.91 -11.43
C GLY A 662 4.57 30.43 -11.58
N ALA A 663 5.04 31.11 -10.53
CA ALA A 663 5.08 32.57 -10.45
C ALA A 663 6.02 33.16 -11.51
N LEU A 664 7.00 32.41 -11.99
CA LEU A 664 7.93 32.84 -13.03
C LEU A 664 7.20 33.15 -14.35
N PHE A 665 6.27 32.31 -14.79
CA PHE A 665 5.52 32.57 -16.04
C PHE A 665 4.56 33.75 -15.87
N PHE A 666 3.89 33.85 -14.72
CA PHE A 666 3.02 34.99 -14.43
C PHE A 666 3.82 36.30 -14.35
N SER A 667 4.93 36.31 -13.60
CA SER A 667 5.78 37.49 -13.41
C SER A 667 6.45 37.93 -14.71
N THR A 668 7.03 37.01 -15.48
CA THR A 668 7.62 37.34 -16.79
C THR A 668 6.59 37.92 -17.74
N LEU A 669 5.36 37.37 -17.75
CA LEU A 669 4.31 37.86 -18.63
C LEU A 669 3.71 39.19 -18.16
N VAL A 670 3.50 39.38 -16.86
CA VAL A 670 3.15 40.69 -16.28
C VAL A 670 4.25 41.71 -16.61
N GLY A 671 5.52 41.32 -16.54
CA GLY A 671 6.65 42.12 -17.02
C GLY A 671 6.52 42.50 -18.49
N CYS A 672 6.25 41.54 -19.39
CA CYS A 672 6.00 41.79 -20.81
C CYS A 672 4.79 42.72 -21.02
N LEU A 673 3.71 42.56 -20.27
CA LEU A 673 2.52 43.39 -20.34
C LEU A 673 2.83 44.84 -19.94
N ILE A 674 3.57 45.05 -18.85
CA ILE A 674 4.00 46.38 -18.38
C ILE A 674 4.86 47.05 -19.47
N VAL A 675 5.77 46.32 -20.11
CA VAL A 675 6.58 46.84 -21.23
C VAL A 675 5.70 47.25 -22.41
N VAL A 676 4.73 46.42 -22.81
CA VAL A 676 3.79 46.73 -23.89
C VAL A 676 2.94 47.96 -23.56
N ILE A 677 2.44 48.09 -22.32
CA ILE A 677 1.70 49.25 -21.85
C ILE A 677 2.58 50.51 -21.89
N GLY A 678 3.85 50.40 -21.46
CA GLY A 678 4.83 51.48 -21.54
C GLY A 678 5.05 51.96 -22.99
N VAL A 679 5.25 51.04 -23.93
CA VAL A 679 5.40 51.36 -25.37
C VAL A 679 4.12 52.01 -25.93
N ILE A 680 2.95 51.54 -25.53
CA ILE A 680 1.67 52.12 -25.96
C ILE A 680 1.50 53.54 -25.39
N PHE A 681 1.84 53.77 -24.12
CA PHE A 681 1.75 55.09 -23.49
C PHE A 681 2.68 56.09 -24.21
N VAL A 682 3.92 55.69 -24.49
CA VAL A 682 4.88 56.50 -25.25
C VAL A 682 4.35 56.80 -26.66
N SER A 683 3.84 55.81 -27.39
CA SER A 683 3.29 56.03 -28.74
C SER A 683 2.03 56.90 -28.77
N LEU A 684 1.18 56.84 -27.74
CA LEU A 684 0.02 57.73 -27.59
C LEU A 684 0.46 59.17 -27.29
N HIS A 685 1.46 59.35 -26.42
CA HIS A 685 2.00 60.68 -26.12
C HIS A 685 2.61 61.33 -27.37
N LEU A 686 3.37 60.55 -28.17
CA LEU A 686 3.96 60.99 -29.43
C LEU A 686 2.91 61.28 -30.52
N ASN A 687 1.82 60.51 -30.57
CA ASN A 687 0.73 60.76 -31.52
C ASN A 687 -0.17 61.91 -31.10
N SER A 688 -0.40 62.13 -29.80
CA SER A 688 -1.16 63.27 -29.28
C SER A 688 -0.42 64.59 -29.51
N SER A 689 0.93 64.60 -29.48
CA SER A 689 1.68 65.80 -29.87
C SER A 689 1.51 66.15 -31.35
N ASN A 690 1.09 65.20 -32.19
CA ASN A 690 0.85 65.43 -33.62
C ASN A 690 -0.60 65.81 -33.97
N SER A 691 -1.53 65.80 -33.00
CA SER A 691 -2.93 66.19 -33.25
C SER A 691 -3.31 67.54 -32.61
N GLY A 692 -2.45 68.55 -32.73
CA GLY A 692 -2.83 69.95 -32.61
C GLY A 692 -2.39 70.69 -33.87
N LYS A 693 -3.21 71.40 -34.64
CA LYS A 693 -4.60 71.86 -34.52
C LYS A 693 -5.21 71.88 -35.94
N PRO A 694 -6.53 71.73 -36.11
CA PRO A 694 -7.18 71.96 -37.40
C PRO A 694 -7.01 73.43 -37.80
N ARG A 695 -6.65 73.67 -39.06
CA ARG A 695 -6.55 75.00 -39.66
C ARG A 695 -7.96 75.61 -39.73
N ALA A 696 -8.32 76.35 -38.69
CA ALA A 696 -9.49 77.22 -38.71
C ALA A 696 -9.16 78.44 -39.58
N SER A 697 -10.04 78.66 -40.56
CA SER A 697 -10.29 79.93 -41.23
C SER A 697 -10.23 81.12 -40.27
N THR A 698 -9.59 82.22 -40.67
CA THR A 698 -10.18 83.57 -40.79
C THR A 698 -9.12 84.67 -40.95
N ASP A 699 -9.43 85.60 -41.84
CA ASP A 699 -9.30 87.06 -41.71
C ASP A 699 -8.02 87.82 -42.14
N TYR A 700 -8.26 88.60 -43.20
CA TYR A 700 -7.95 90.01 -43.41
C TYR A 700 -6.49 90.50 -43.35
N ARG A 701 -5.94 90.73 -44.56
CA ARG A 701 -5.74 92.10 -45.07
C ARG A 701 -5.71 92.13 -46.59
#